data_AF-A0A954Q9Y8-F1
#
_entry.id   AF-A0A954Q9Y8-F1
#
_cell.length_a   1.000
_cell.length_b   1.000
_cell.length_c   1.000
_cell.angle_alpha   90.00
_cell.angle_beta   90.00
_cell.angle_gamma   90.00
#
_symmetry.space_group_name_H-M   'P 1'
#
loop_
_entity.id
_entity.type
_entity.pdbx_description
1 polymer ?
#
loop_
_entity_poly.entity_id
_entity_poly.type
_entity_poly.pdbx_seq_one_letter_code
_entity_poly.pdbx_strand_id
1 'polypeptide(L)'
;MGSLPALLLVASMTIGQASPSSDAPTTEPRLAPQAVSLAIEQLGAPDFEVRQRATMFLWQAGRAIEPALRRATESKNREVRLRAKSILDDFHYGVFADTPEDVAAIIRRYRREEPKTREVLWEQILSHASIETLIAITNNEPTAAQRQQVLERLEREGQVEEAVTLAEKWRGEYGSPEDLAKLDEFIRKQVPYFLAKRQFEKSESLLEQSATDSPGIRNWAAFLFLRGELDEKIDELNAQLVEATGPAQRSEIQTKLIHMLRVKGDEAGALAMARQQDAPDGSLIRGLLFDQREWTELAQRQNDILATDPNNIEALGFAAAYNRLAGNFDDFNKHVTAIRERAEKLFGGDSLGHCREALFLNGFTDEAIQLLTREDIADAFNVQIMRNQYADAFDLAGIGTTRESRDAWLGEILERPDRSKNWQSNFRIATQLAQILATVGEKQESVEMFEQLANSLKGNGEGTQWRQLAESELKAKMIEEAFEHAAQAYDKDRNGASITLLFVNHSSSAKTWWDIYSGLDPDEATRTRLARVRNLFYQRKDHDEVVAEIAKAHARVQALDVKHRSRVKWLHAIGETYQLHKEPEQARLCFESIAKEHAPAAIRMADMLAKQEEWIAASDWYHSAWQLDRQPYALYLYGEMLSKAGAEEAGRESKQLARLLPLGGAARYDGLAAHLAQRGLEDAAYEECELLRRCSTWSDLQMFHAIATLSQSVATDDPLRAAAYAEQRMLNCLQELWHFTDAGSYVRIPMEVHRDRAKGLLKGDEVSDAIVELQMCQRIWPADLNIPETFVPQLDEVLRTEAADELFNRSYELIDETCSIFPNSALHHNNAAWLAAKCKRRLDEALVHVNRAIELVPNEAQYIDTLGEVYFQQGKTDLAIDCAKQCVELEPNTSFYQEQLKRFQTSREQPE
;
A
#
# COMPACT_ATOMS: atom_id res chain seq x y z
N MET A 1 47.20 -60.14 -26.71
CA MET A 1 46.84 -61.26 -25.82
C MET A 1 45.44 -60.91 -25.31
N GLY A 2 44.36 -61.33 -25.96
CA GLY A 2 43.72 -62.65 -25.86
C GLY A 2 42.74 -62.60 -24.69
N SER A 3 41.44 -62.88 -24.77
CA SER A 3 40.54 -63.39 -25.81
C SER A 3 39.09 -63.28 -25.27
N LEU A 4 38.16 -62.85 -26.14
CA LEU A 4 36.68 -63.02 -26.07
C LEU A 4 36.28 -64.52 -25.99
N PRO A 5 35.03 -64.95 -25.64
CA PRO A 5 33.76 -64.65 -26.35
C PRO A 5 32.48 -64.49 -25.47
N ALA A 6 31.50 -63.62 -25.82
CA ALA A 6 30.41 -63.73 -26.82
C ALA A 6 29.17 -64.49 -26.25
N LEU A 7 27.94 -63.94 -26.26
CA LEU A 7 26.89 -63.90 -27.32
C LEU A 7 25.56 -63.58 -26.55
N LEU A 8 24.50 -62.89 -27.00
CA LEU A 8 23.94 -62.57 -28.32
C LEU A 8 22.86 -61.49 -28.22
N LEU A 9 22.85 -60.61 -29.24
CA LEU A 9 21.73 -59.99 -30.00
C LEU A 9 20.53 -59.38 -29.22
N VAL A 10 20.04 -58.18 -29.57
CA VAL A 10 19.45 -57.84 -30.88
C VAL A 10 19.69 -56.35 -31.23
N ALA A 11 19.99 -56.11 -32.52
CA ALA A 11 20.06 -54.81 -33.21
C ALA A 11 18.71 -54.07 -33.15
N SER A 12 18.55 -52.77 -33.36
CA SER A 12 19.08 -51.95 -34.44
C SER A 12 18.54 -50.52 -34.32
N MET A 13 19.38 -49.56 -34.74
CA MET A 13 19.04 -48.36 -35.51
C MET A 13 18.35 -47.16 -34.81
N THR A 14 19.21 -46.18 -34.54
CA THR A 14 19.00 -44.73 -34.65
C THR A 14 18.24 -44.32 -35.92
N ILE A 15 17.24 -43.46 -35.76
CA ILE A 15 16.72 -42.57 -36.81
C ILE A 15 16.65 -41.15 -36.24
N GLY A 16 17.23 -40.21 -36.97
CA GLY A 16 17.25 -38.79 -36.63
C GLY A 16 15.85 -38.16 -36.61
N GLN A 17 15.67 -37.19 -35.71
CA GLN A 17 14.53 -36.29 -35.74
C GLN A 17 14.85 -35.12 -36.67
N ALA A 18 14.33 -35.22 -37.88
CA ALA A 18 14.01 -34.06 -38.69
C ALA A 18 12.69 -33.45 -38.17
N SER A 19 12.68 -32.13 -38.04
CA SER A 19 11.49 -31.33 -37.78
C SER A 19 10.37 -31.66 -38.78
N PRO A 20 9.11 -31.83 -38.36
CA PRO A 20 8.01 -31.84 -39.30
C PRO A 20 7.62 -30.40 -39.65
N SER A 21 7.81 -30.05 -40.92
CA SER A 21 7.17 -28.92 -41.57
C SER A 21 5.65 -29.06 -41.48
N SER A 22 4.99 -28.05 -40.89
CA SER A 22 3.54 -27.97 -40.69
C SER A 22 2.77 -27.41 -41.90
N ASP A 23 3.11 -27.83 -43.11
CA ASP A 23 2.34 -27.50 -44.32
C ASP A 23 1.83 -28.77 -44.98
N ALA A 24 0.79 -29.34 -44.38
CA ALA A 24 -0.15 -30.22 -45.08
C ALA A 24 -1.55 -29.75 -44.69
N PRO A 25 -2.42 -29.39 -45.64
CA PRO A 25 -3.80 -29.10 -45.31
C PRO A 25 -4.41 -30.40 -44.78
N THR A 26 -4.79 -30.40 -43.50
CA THR A 26 -5.65 -31.44 -42.93
C THR A 26 -6.97 -31.37 -43.68
N THR A 27 -7.11 -32.13 -44.76
CA THR A 27 -8.39 -32.37 -45.40
C THR A 27 -9.24 -33.13 -44.40
N GLU A 28 -10.20 -32.45 -43.78
CA GLU A 28 -11.34 -33.10 -43.12
C GLU A 28 -11.85 -34.24 -44.02
N PRO A 29 -12.23 -35.40 -43.46
CA PRO A 29 -12.77 -36.48 -44.25
C PRO A 29 -14.03 -35.97 -44.95
N ARG A 30 -13.96 -35.79 -46.28
CA ARG A 30 -15.10 -35.39 -47.10
C ARG A 30 -16.16 -36.48 -47.01
N LEU A 31 -17.13 -36.29 -46.11
CA LEU A 31 -18.37 -37.05 -46.09
C LEU A 31 -19.01 -36.95 -47.48
N ALA A 32 -19.25 -38.09 -48.12
CA ALA A 32 -19.88 -38.11 -49.44
C ALA A 32 -21.25 -37.39 -49.34
N PRO A 33 -21.52 -36.34 -50.13
CA PRO A 33 -22.77 -35.56 -50.04
C PRO A 33 -24.02 -36.43 -50.19
N GLN A 34 -23.92 -37.53 -50.95
CA GLN A 34 -24.97 -38.52 -51.13
C GLN A 34 -25.30 -39.30 -49.84
N ALA A 35 -24.29 -39.62 -49.02
CA ALA A 35 -24.49 -40.31 -47.74
C ALA A 35 -25.16 -39.40 -46.70
N VAL A 36 -24.81 -38.12 -46.66
CA VAL A 36 -25.45 -37.13 -45.78
C VAL A 36 -26.91 -36.91 -46.19
N SER A 37 -27.19 -36.75 -47.49
CA SER A 37 -28.56 -36.62 -47.99
C SER A 37 -29.42 -37.85 -47.70
N LEU A 38 -28.87 -39.05 -47.88
CA LEU A 38 -29.55 -40.31 -47.57
C LEU A 38 -29.84 -40.42 -46.07
N ALA A 39 -28.88 -40.06 -45.20
CA ALA A 39 -29.07 -40.06 -43.76
C ALA A 39 -30.15 -39.06 -43.33
N ILE A 40 -30.21 -37.87 -43.94
CA ILE A 40 -31.27 -36.87 -43.69
C ILE A 40 -32.65 -37.41 -44.09
N GLU A 41 -32.78 -38.10 -45.22
CA GLU A 41 -34.04 -38.72 -45.64
C GLU A 41 -34.46 -39.85 -44.67
N GLN A 42 -33.48 -40.66 -44.24
CA GLN A 42 -33.67 -41.76 -43.31
C GLN A 42 -34.04 -41.30 -41.89
N LEU A 43 -33.84 -40.03 -41.52
CA LEU A 43 -34.40 -39.46 -40.28
C LEU A 43 -35.93 -39.57 -40.23
N GLY A 44 -36.60 -39.66 -41.38
CA GLY A 44 -38.05 -39.80 -41.49
C GLY A 44 -38.55 -41.21 -41.79
N ALA A 45 -37.66 -42.21 -41.80
CA ALA A 45 -38.01 -43.60 -42.13
C ALA A 45 -39.06 -44.16 -41.15
N PRO A 46 -39.98 -45.05 -41.57
CA PRO A 46 -40.97 -45.64 -40.68
C PRO A 46 -40.35 -46.56 -39.60
N ASP A 47 -39.22 -47.20 -39.91
CA ASP A 47 -38.46 -48.05 -38.98
C ASP A 47 -37.61 -47.21 -38.01
N PHE A 48 -37.80 -47.44 -36.71
CA PHE A 48 -37.07 -46.77 -35.64
C PHE A 48 -35.55 -47.00 -35.69
N GLU A 49 -35.11 -48.22 -35.98
CA GLU A 49 -33.68 -48.58 -36.04
C GLU A 49 -32.96 -47.89 -37.19
N VAL A 50 -33.68 -47.65 -38.29
CA VAL A 50 -33.17 -46.86 -39.43
C VAL A 50 -33.03 -45.39 -39.04
N ARG A 51 -34.04 -44.81 -38.37
CA ARG A 51 -33.97 -43.43 -37.88
C ARG A 51 -32.84 -43.23 -36.88
N GLN A 52 -32.65 -44.17 -35.96
CA GLN A 52 -31.64 -44.07 -34.92
C GLN A 52 -30.22 -44.18 -35.48
N ARG A 53 -29.97 -45.12 -36.40
CA ARG A 53 -28.68 -45.19 -37.13
C ARG A 53 -28.39 -43.93 -37.93
N ALA A 54 -29.39 -43.37 -38.61
CA ALA A 54 -29.25 -42.11 -39.33
C ALA A 54 -28.95 -40.94 -38.39
N THR A 55 -29.59 -40.89 -37.21
CA THR A 55 -29.34 -39.87 -36.18
C THR A 55 -27.92 -39.98 -35.63
N MET A 56 -27.46 -41.19 -35.30
CA MET A 56 -26.09 -41.40 -34.80
C MET A 56 -25.03 -41.08 -35.86
N PHE A 57 -25.27 -41.46 -37.12
CA PHE A 57 -24.37 -41.13 -38.22
C PHE A 57 -24.22 -39.61 -38.40
N LEU A 58 -25.35 -38.88 -38.39
CA LEU A 58 -25.33 -37.42 -38.49
C LEU A 58 -24.69 -36.78 -37.24
N TRP A 59 -24.97 -37.30 -36.04
CA TRP A 59 -24.31 -36.86 -34.80
C TRP A 59 -22.78 -37.01 -34.85
N GLN A 60 -22.29 -38.20 -35.26
CA GLN A 60 -20.86 -38.49 -35.39
C GLN A 60 -20.17 -37.69 -36.50
N ALA A 61 -20.92 -37.24 -37.51
CA ALA A 61 -20.40 -36.40 -38.57
C ALA A 61 -20.05 -34.96 -38.12
N GLY A 62 -20.50 -34.54 -36.93
CA GLY A 62 -20.07 -33.29 -36.29
C GLY A 62 -20.45 -32.01 -37.07
N ARG A 63 -19.67 -30.94 -36.87
CA ARG A 63 -19.98 -29.59 -37.40
C ARG A 63 -20.14 -29.52 -38.92
N ALA A 64 -19.44 -30.37 -39.68
CA ALA A 64 -19.41 -30.32 -41.14
C ALA A 64 -20.80 -30.50 -41.80
N ILE A 65 -21.76 -31.11 -41.10
CA ILE A 65 -23.12 -31.34 -41.62
C ILE A 65 -24.15 -30.29 -41.19
N GLU A 66 -23.75 -29.27 -40.41
CA GLU A 66 -24.67 -28.25 -39.89
C GLU A 66 -25.50 -27.55 -40.98
N PRO A 67 -24.94 -27.15 -42.15
CA PRO A 67 -25.73 -26.56 -43.23
C PRO A 67 -26.77 -27.52 -43.84
N ALA A 68 -26.48 -28.83 -43.82
CA ALA A 68 -27.40 -29.85 -44.31
C ALA A 68 -28.54 -30.09 -43.31
N LEU A 69 -28.23 -30.13 -42.01
CA LEU A 69 -29.23 -30.20 -40.94
C LEU A 69 -30.14 -28.98 -40.91
N ARG A 70 -29.59 -27.76 -41.09
CA ARG A 70 -30.40 -26.52 -41.14
C ARG A 70 -31.46 -26.59 -42.25
N ARG A 71 -31.09 -27.04 -43.45
CA ARG A 71 -32.05 -27.30 -44.54
C ARG A 71 -33.05 -28.40 -44.18
N ALA A 72 -32.64 -29.44 -43.47
CA ALA A 72 -33.53 -30.53 -43.06
C ALA A 72 -34.62 -30.08 -42.06
N THR A 73 -34.39 -28.99 -41.30
CA THR A 73 -35.42 -28.42 -40.42
C THR A 73 -36.62 -27.81 -41.15
N GLU A 74 -36.52 -27.57 -42.46
CA GLU A 74 -37.61 -27.08 -43.31
C GLU A 74 -38.39 -28.22 -44.00
N SER A 75 -37.98 -29.48 -43.80
CA SER A 75 -38.60 -30.66 -44.43
C SER A 75 -40.10 -30.75 -44.14
N LYS A 76 -40.91 -31.23 -45.10
CA LYS A 76 -42.34 -31.50 -44.89
C LYS A 76 -42.58 -32.63 -43.87
N ASN A 77 -41.63 -33.54 -43.70
CA ASN A 77 -41.71 -34.64 -42.75
C ASN A 77 -41.42 -34.16 -41.31
N ARG A 78 -42.39 -34.32 -40.41
CA ARG A 78 -42.30 -33.87 -39.01
C ARG A 78 -41.14 -34.54 -38.24
N GLU A 79 -40.89 -35.82 -38.48
CA GLU A 79 -39.85 -36.58 -37.77
C GLU A 79 -38.45 -36.12 -38.19
N VAL A 80 -38.24 -35.89 -39.49
CA VAL A 80 -36.99 -35.31 -40.03
C VAL A 80 -36.70 -33.97 -39.38
N ARG A 81 -37.70 -33.08 -39.32
CA ARG A 81 -37.56 -31.75 -38.69
C ARG A 81 -37.15 -31.87 -37.22
N LEU A 82 -37.85 -32.71 -36.44
CA LEU A 82 -37.62 -32.82 -35.00
C LEU A 82 -36.24 -33.39 -34.68
N ARG A 83 -35.78 -34.43 -35.40
CA ARG A 83 -34.45 -35.02 -35.18
C ARG A 83 -33.32 -34.13 -35.67
N ALA A 84 -33.49 -33.49 -36.83
CA ALA A 84 -32.52 -32.50 -37.31
C ALA A 84 -32.40 -31.33 -36.34
N LYS A 85 -33.52 -30.84 -35.81
CA LYS A 85 -33.54 -29.79 -34.78
C LYS A 85 -32.88 -30.25 -33.48
N SER A 86 -33.14 -31.48 -33.02
CA SER A 86 -32.51 -32.03 -31.80
C SER A 86 -30.98 -32.11 -31.91
N ILE A 87 -30.44 -32.48 -33.07
CA ILE A 87 -28.98 -32.53 -33.29
C ILE A 87 -28.42 -31.10 -33.33
N LEU A 88 -29.09 -30.19 -34.05
CA LEU A 88 -28.69 -28.78 -34.11
C LEU A 88 -28.76 -28.09 -32.75
N ASP A 89 -29.75 -28.40 -31.92
CA ASP A 89 -29.87 -27.86 -30.57
C ASP A 89 -28.69 -28.30 -29.68
N ASP A 90 -28.12 -29.50 -29.89
CA ASP A 90 -26.90 -29.92 -29.19
C ASP A 90 -25.64 -29.22 -29.74
N PHE A 91 -25.50 -29.13 -31.07
CA PHE A 91 -24.39 -28.42 -31.71
C PHE A 91 -24.36 -26.93 -31.35
N HIS A 92 -25.53 -26.32 -31.22
CA HIS A 92 -25.70 -24.92 -30.83
C HIS A 92 -25.04 -24.64 -29.47
N TYR A 93 -25.12 -25.55 -28.50
CA TYR A 93 -24.46 -25.40 -27.19
C TYR A 93 -23.10 -26.09 -27.12
N GLY A 94 -22.47 -26.33 -28.26
CA GLY A 94 -21.12 -26.89 -28.32
C GLY A 94 -21.02 -28.34 -27.85
N VAL A 95 -22.12 -29.10 -27.86
CA VAL A 95 -22.11 -30.53 -27.59
C VAL A 95 -21.94 -31.27 -28.91
N PHE A 96 -20.86 -32.03 -29.05
CA PHE A 96 -20.52 -32.81 -30.24
C PHE A 96 -20.27 -34.27 -29.86
N ALA A 97 -20.00 -35.12 -30.85
CA ALA A 97 -19.84 -36.56 -30.65
C ALA A 97 -18.66 -36.96 -29.75
N ASP A 98 -17.66 -36.07 -29.63
CA ASP A 98 -16.49 -36.20 -28.78
C ASP A 98 -16.67 -35.56 -27.39
N THR A 99 -17.77 -34.84 -27.14
CA THR A 99 -18.06 -34.30 -25.81
C THR A 99 -18.35 -35.44 -24.82
N PRO A 100 -17.66 -35.51 -23.67
CA PRO A 100 -17.95 -36.50 -22.63
C PRO A 100 -19.43 -36.48 -22.20
N GLU A 101 -20.06 -37.65 -22.06
CA GLU A 101 -21.52 -37.73 -21.82
C GLU A 101 -21.94 -37.11 -20.48
N ASP A 102 -21.07 -37.13 -19.47
CA ASP A 102 -21.26 -36.43 -18.21
C ASP A 102 -21.35 -34.91 -18.40
N VAL A 103 -20.45 -34.33 -19.20
CA VAL A 103 -20.49 -32.90 -19.58
C VAL A 103 -21.71 -32.59 -20.45
N ALA A 104 -22.00 -33.44 -21.45
CA ALA A 104 -23.18 -33.29 -22.31
C ALA A 104 -24.48 -33.33 -21.51
N ALA A 105 -24.59 -34.20 -20.51
CA ALA A 105 -25.74 -34.28 -19.61
C ALA A 105 -25.91 -33.01 -18.76
N ILE A 106 -24.82 -32.46 -18.23
CA ILE A 106 -24.83 -31.19 -17.48
C ILE A 106 -25.31 -30.05 -18.38
N ILE A 107 -24.79 -29.95 -19.61
CA ILE A 107 -25.20 -28.90 -20.57
C ILE A 107 -26.68 -29.04 -20.94
N ARG A 108 -27.16 -30.25 -21.25
CA ARG A 108 -28.57 -30.49 -21.56
C ARG A 108 -29.49 -30.14 -20.38
N ARG A 109 -29.02 -30.34 -19.15
CA ARG A 109 -29.73 -29.95 -17.93
C ARG A 109 -29.70 -28.43 -17.73
N TYR A 110 -28.55 -27.79 -17.91
CA TYR A 110 -28.38 -26.33 -17.86
C TYR A 110 -29.42 -25.62 -18.75
N ARG A 111 -29.69 -26.14 -19.95
CA ARG A 111 -30.71 -25.57 -20.87
C ARG A 111 -32.14 -25.58 -20.32
N ARG A 112 -32.49 -26.50 -19.43
CA ARG A 112 -33.89 -26.72 -19.00
C ARG A 112 -34.22 -26.17 -17.62
N GLU A 113 -33.21 -25.85 -16.84
CA GLU A 113 -33.35 -25.47 -15.44
C GLU A 113 -33.52 -23.95 -15.27
N GLU A 114 -34.03 -23.57 -14.09
CA GLU A 114 -34.24 -22.18 -13.66
C GLU A 114 -32.90 -21.44 -13.39
N PRO A 115 -32.86 -20.08 -13.44
CA PRO A 115 -31.62 -19.30 -13.38
C PRO A 115 -30.65 -19.63 -12.23
N LYS A 116 -31.15 -19.82 -11.01
CA LYS A 116 -30.30 -20.19 -9.85
C LYS A 116 -29.62 -21.54 -10.01
N THR A 117 -30.32 -22.51 -10.58
CA THR A 117 -29.76 -23.84 -10.83
C THR A 117 -28.77 -23.80 -12.00
N ARG A 118 -29.00 -22.92 -12.98
CA ARG A 118 -28.07 -22.68 -14.09
C ARG A 118 -26.72 -22.15 -13.61
N GLU A 119 -26.66 -21.28 -12.60
CA GLU A 119 -25.39 -20.80 -12.04
C GLU A 119 -24.52 -21.94 -11.49
N VAL A 120 -25.12 -22.83 -10.69
CA VAL A 120 -24.42 -24.01 -10.14
C VAL A 120 -23.95 -24.96 -11.24
N LEU A 121 -24.79 -25.19 -12.26
CA LEU A 121 -24.43 -26.03 -13.40
C LEU A 121 -23.34 -25.37 -14.26
N TRP A 122 -23.34 -24.05 -14.38
CA TRP A 122 -22.32 -23.31 -15.10
C TRP A 122 -20.94 -23.48 -14.46
N GLU A 123 -20.81 -23.45 -13.13
CA GLU A 123 -19.53 -23.72 -12.47
C GLU A 123 -18.97 -25.12 -12.81
N GLN A 124 -19.86 -26.12 -12.92
CA GLN A 124 -19.49 -27.47 -13.33
C GLN A 124 -19.07 -27.51 -14.80
N ILE A 125 -19.80 -26.82 -15.68
CA ILE A 125 -19.45 -26.70 -17.11
C ILE A 125 -18.10 -26.00 -17.26
N LEU A 126 -17.88 -24.87 -16.59
CA LEU A 126 -16.62 -24.10 -16.61
C LEU A 126 -15.41 -24.94 -16.15
N SER A 127 -15.64 -25.90 -15.25
CA SER A 127 -14.58 -26.76 -14.71
C SER A 127 -14.23 -27.95 -15.59
N HIS A 128 -15.17 -28.45 -16.40
CA HIS A 128 -15.06 -29.76 -17.06
C HIS A 128 -15.27 -29.74 -18.58
N ALA A 129 -15.90 -28.71 -19.14
CA ALA A 129 -16.11 -28.59 -20.57
C ALA A 129 -14.84 -28.10 -21.30
N SER A 130 -14.74 -28.42 -22.59
CA SER A 130 -13.68 -27.85 -23.43
C SER A 130 -13.91 -26.35 -23.66
N ILE A 131 -12.84 -25.64 -23.98
CA ILE A 131 -12.90 -24.21 -24.32
C ILE A 131 -13.86 -23.97 -25.49
N GLU A 132 -13.86 -24.81 -26.53
CA GLU A 132 -14.74 -24.65 -27.68
C GLU A 132 -16.22 -24.80 -27.30
N THR A 133 -16.53 -25.72 -26.38
CA THR A 133 -17.87 -25.86 -25.81
C THR A 133 -18.24 -24.64 -24.99
N LEU A 134 -17.34 -24.12 -24.15
CA LEU A 134 -17.55 -22.90 -23.38
C LEU A 134 -17.83 -21.70 -24.28
N ILE A 135 -16.99 -21.47 -25.30
CA ILE A 135 -17.16 -20.41 -26.31
C ILE A 135 -18.51 -20.55 -27.02
N ALA A 136 -18.90 -21.77 -27.40
CA ALA A 136 -20.19 -22.01 -28.05
C ALA A 136 -21.37 -21.70 -27.12
N ILE A 137 -21.32 -22.07 -25.85
CA ILE A 137 -22.38 -21.74 -24.88
C ILE A 137 -22.46 -20.23 -24.68
N THR A 138 -21.32 -19.56 -24.47
CA THR A 138 -21.27 -18.10 -24.30
C THR A 138 -21.67 -17.33 -25.55
N ASN A 139 -21.46 -17.88 -26.75
CA ASN A 139 -21.90 -17.18 -27.96
C ASN A 139 -23.45 -17.14 -28.09
N ASN A 140 -24.17 -18.04 -27.42
CA ASN A 140 -25.60 -18.25 -27.64
C ASN A 140 -26.51 -17.82 -26.48
N GLU A 141 -26.10 -17.99 -25.21
CA GLU A 141 -26.85 -17.49 -24.04
C GLU A 141 -25.94 -16.77 -23.02
N PRO A 142 -25.25 -15.67 -23.37
CA PRO A 142 -24.26 -15.10 -22.46
C PRO A 142 -24.83 -14.16 -21.41
N THR A 143 -24.27 -14.25 -20.21
CA THR A 143 -24.13 -13.09 -19.32
C THR A 143 -22.72 -12.51 -19.41
N ALA A 144 -22.57 -11.24 -19.01
CA ALA A 144 -21.29 -10.56 -18.85
C ALA A 144 -20.28 -11.37 -18.02
N ALA A 145 -20.78 -11.94 -16.91
CA ALA A 145 -19.99 -12.72 -15.98
C ALA A 145 -19.48 -14.03 -16.59
N GLN A 146 -20.31 -14.72 -17.38
CA GLN A 146 -19.91 -15.98 -18.02
C GLN A 146 -18.81 -15.77 -19.06
N ARG A 147 -18.91 -14.72 -19.88
CA ARG A 147 -17.85 -14.35 -20.82
C ARG A 147 -16.54 -14.07 -20.08
N GLN A 148 -16.60 -13.27 -19.02
CA GLN A 148 -15.43 -12.97 -18.21
C GLN A 148 -14.78 -14.24 -17.65
N GLN A 149 -15.57 -15.17 -17.11
CA GLN A 149 -15.06 -16.44 -16.57
C GLN A 149 -14.40 -17.34 -17.62
N VAL A 150 -14.88 -17.32 -18.88
CA VAL A 150 -14.21 -18.03 -19.99
C VAL A 150 -12.88 -17.39 -20.34
N LEU A 151 -12.81 -16.05 -20.37
CA LEU A 151 -11.55 -15.32 -20.60
C LEU A 151 -10.52 -15.59 -19.49
N GLU A 152 -10.95 -15.55 -18.23
CA GLU A 152 -10.13 -15.91 -17.06
C GLU A 152 -9.71 -17.38 -17.06
N ARG A 153 -10.48 -18.28 -17.69
CA ARG A 153 -10.09 -19.67 -17.88
C ARG A 153 -8.99 -19.80 -18.93
N LEU A 154 -9.15 -19.16 -20.08
CA LEU A 154 -8.13 -19.12 -21.14
C LEU A 154 -6.79 -18.56 -20.62
N GLU A 155 -6.85 -17.48 -19.84
CA GLU A 155 -5.68 -16.88 -19.19
C GLU A 155 -4.96 -17.88 -18.26
N ARG A 156 -5.71 -18.57 -17.39
CA ARG A 156 -5.16 -19.60 -16.49
C ARG A 156 -4.53 -20.78 -17.23
N GLU A 157 -5.00 -21.10 -18.44
CA GLU A 157 -4.42 -22.11 -19.31
C GLU A 157 -3.26 -21.58 -20.18
N GLY A 158 -2.88 -20.31 -20.03
CA GLY A 158 -1.77 -19.67 -20.75
C GLY A 158 -2.13 -19.19 -22.16
N GLN A 159 -3.40 -19.20 -22.54
CA GLN A 159 -3.90 -18.84 -23.87
C GLN A 159 -4.30 -17.36 -23.95
N VAL A 160 -3.41 -16.46 -23.51
CA VAL A 160 -3.68 -15.01 -23.41
C VAL A 160 -4.04 -14.40 -24.77
N GLU A 161 -3.32 -14.73 -25.84
CA GLU A 161 -3.58 -14.17 -27.18
C GLU A 161 -4.95 -14.59 -27.73
N GLU A 162 -5.36 -15.84 -27.47
CA GLU A 162 -6.68 -16.34 -27.85
C GLU A 162 -7.79 -15.67 -27.03
N ALA A 163 -7.58 -15.49 -25.73
CA ALA A 163 -8.50 -14.76 -24.87
C ALA A 163 -8.71 -13.32 -25.34
N VAL A 164 -7.62 -12.62 -25.69
CA VAL A 164 -7.70 -11.22 -26.17
C VAL A 164 -8.41 -11.15 -27.51
N THR A 165 -8.10 -12.05 -28.44
CA THR A 165 -8.78 -12.13 -29.74
C THR A 165 -10.28 -12.39 -29.56
N LEU A 166 -10.64 -13.27 -28.63
CA LEU A 166 -12.04 -13.56 -28.30
C LEU A 166 -12.73 -12.36 -27.64
N ALA A 167 -12.05 -11.64 -26.75
CA ALA A 167 -12.55 -10.43 -26.14
C ALA A 167 -12.80 -9.31 -27.17
N GLU A 168 -11.84 -9.07 -28.09
CA GLU A 168 -12.00 -8.13 -29.21
C GLU A 168 -13.21 -8.50 -30.09
N LYS A 169 -13.37 -9.79 -30.39
CA LYS A 169 -14.53 -10.29 -31.14
C LYS A 169 -15.84 -10.02 -30.40
N TRP A 170 -15.93 -10.41 -29.14
CA TRP A 170 -17.13 -10.21 -28.32
C TRP A 170 -17.47 -8.75 -28.12
N ARG A 171 -16.47 -7.88 -28.05
CA ARG A 171 -16.65 -6.44 -27.99
C ARG A 171 -17.33 -5.88 -29.25
N GLY A 172 -17.05 -6.46 -30.42
CA GLY A 172 -17.72 -6.10 -31.68
C GLY A 172 -19.12 -6.69 -31.85
N GLU A 173 -19.42 -7.82 -31.19
CA GLU A 173 -20.68 -8.56 -31.32
C GLU A 173 -21.72 -8.21 -30.24
N TYR A 174 -21.27 -7.87 -29.03
CA TYR A 174 -22.11 -7.55 -27.88
C TYR A 174 -21.94 -6.09 -27.46
N GLY A 175 -23.04 -5.44 -27.09
CA GLY A 175 -23.06 -3.98 -26.91
C GLY A 175 -23.72 -3.48 -25.63
N SER A 176 -23.97 -4.32 -24.62
CA SER A 176 -24.43 -3.76 -23.35
C SER A 176 -23.27 -2.97 -22.70
N PRO A 177 -23.52 -1.80 -22.08
CA PRO A 177 -22.46 -1.01 -21.46
C PRO A 177 -21.67 -1.78 -20.40
N GLU A 178 -22.35 -2.64 -19.63
CA GLU A 178 -21.71 -3.49 -18.62
C GLU A 178 -20.79 -4.54 -19.25
N ASP A 179 -21.19 -5.14 -20.37
CA ASP A 179 -20.37 -6.09 -21.11
C ASP A 179 -19.11 -5.43 -21.67
N LEU A 180 -19.28 -4.28 -22.32
CA LEU A 180 -18.17 -3.53 -22.90
C LEU A 180 -17.17 -3.10 -21.82
N ALA A 181 -17.65 -2.63 -20.67
CA ALA A 181 -16.78 -2.25 -19.56
C ALA A 181 -15.94 -3.43 -19.04
N LYS A 182 -16.54 -4.62 -18.85
CA LYS A 182 -15.82 -5.82 -18.41
C LYS A 182 -14.83 -6.34 -19.46
N LEU A 183 -15.18 -6.28 -20.74
CA LEU A 183 -14.29 -6.65 -21.83
C LEU A 183 -13.11 -5.67 -21.94
N ASP A 184 -13.37 -4.36 -21.84
CA ASP A 184 -12.33 -3.33 -21.83
C ASP A 184 -11.41 -3.49 -20.63
N GLU A 185 -11.95 -3.76 -19.43
CA GLU A 185 -11.17 -4.07 -18.24
C GLU A 185 -10.27 -5.30 -18.44
N PHE A 186 -10.81 -6.39 -19.00
CA PHE A 186 -10.04 -7.58 -19.32
C PHE A 186 -8.91 -7.27 -20.32
N ILE A 187 -9.22 -6.61 -21.44
CA ILE A 187 -8.24 -6.24 -22.48
C ILE A 187 -7.08 -5.45 -21.85
N ARG A 188 -7.39 -4.43 -21.03
CA ARG A 188 -6.37 -3.59 -20.38
C ARG A 188 -5.47 -4.39 -19.45
N LYS A 189 -6.01 -5.34 -18.70
CA LYS A 189 -5.23 -6.24 -17.82
C LYS A 189 -4.22 -7.09 -18.59
N GLN A 190 -4.49 -7.38 -19.86
CA GLN A 190 -3.59 -8.17 -20.71
C GLN A 190 -2.53 -7.33 -21.43
N VAL A 191 -2.63 -6.00 -21.49
CA VAL A 191 -1.64 -5.15 -22.18
C VAL A 191 -0.19 -5.37 -21.71
N PRO A 192 0.11 -5.50 -20.39
CA PRO A 192 1.46 -5.79 -19.92
C PRO A 192 2.09 -7.07 -20.52
N TYR A 193 1.27 -8.07 -20.88
CA TYR A 193 1.75 -9.28 -21.56
C TYR A 193 2.35 -8.95 -22.95
N PHE A 194 1.65 -8.15 -23.75
CA PHE A 194 2.10 -7.74 -25.08
C PHE A 194 3.30 -6.79 -25.00
N LEU A 195 3.32 -5.90 -24.01
CA LEU A 195 4.47 -5.04 -23.72
C LEU A 195 5.72 -5.86 -23.38
N ALA A 196 5.59 -6.89 -22.52
CA ALA A 196 6.70 -7.77 -22.17
C ALA A 196 7.26 -8.54 -23.40
N LYS A 197 6.42 -8.80 -24.41
CA LYS A 197 6.81 -9.35 -25.73
C LYS A 197 7.30 -8.29 -26.71
N ARG A 198 7.35 -7.01 -26.32
CA ARG A 198 7.71 -5.86 -27.17
C ARG A 198 6.79 -5.67 -28.39
N GLN A 199 5.52 -6.07 -28.27
CA GLN A 199 4.50 -5.87 -29.29
C GLN A 199 3.80 -4.51 -29.05
N PHE A 200 4.52 -3.42 -29.30
CA PHE A 200 4.08 -2.06 -28.95
C PHE A 200 2.86 -1.61 -29.74
N GLU A 201 2.81 -1.90 -31.04
CA GLU A 201 1.69 -1.49 -31.91
C GLU A 201 0.39 -2.20 -31.51
N LYS A 202 0.47 -3.49 -31.16
CA LYS A 202 -0.68 -4.22 -30.61
C LYS A 202 -1.07 -3.67 -29.24
N SER A 203 -0.11 -3.35 -28.38
CA SER A 203 -0.36 -2.80 -27.05
C SER A 203 -1.08 -1.45 -27.13
N GLU A 204 -0.62 -0.55 -28.01
CA GLU A 204 -1.27 0.74 -28.25
C GLU A 204 -2.69 0.54 -28.78
N SER A 205 -2.87 -0.30 -29.80
CA SER A 205 -4.19 -0.55 -30.37
C SER A 205 -5.19 -1.08 -29.33
N LEU A 206 -4.75 -1.98 -28.44
CA LEU A 206 -5.60 -2.47 -27.35
C LEU A 206 -5.92 -1.36 -26.32
N LEU A 207 -4.94 -0.51 -25.99
CA LEU A 207 -5.13 0.61 -25.08
C LEU A 207 -6.09 1.65 -25.64
N GLU A 208 -5.93 2.04 -26.90
CA GLU A 208 -6.79 2.99 -27.59
C GLU A 208 -8.23 2.46 -27.69
N GLN A 209 -8.40 1.20 -28.10
CA GLN A 209 -9.71 0.56 -28.20
C GLN A 209 -10.43 0.53 -26.84
N SER A 210 -9.71 0.23 -25.77
CA SER A 210 -10.25 0.11 -24.41
C SER A 210 -10.24 1.43 -23.62
N ALA A 211 -9.88 2.55 -24.24
CA ALA A 211 -9.91 3.89 -23.65
C ALA A 211 -11.33 4.50 -23.65
N THR A 212 -12.29 3.77 -23.08
CA THR A 212 -13.71 4.12 -23.01
C THR A 212 -14.13 4.71 -21.67
N ASP A 213 -13.33 4.50 -20.64
CA ASP A 213 -13.51 5.01 -19.29
C ASP A 213 -12.23 5.67 -18.78
N SER A 214 -12.30 6.27 -17.58
CA SER A 214 -11.18 7.00 -17.02
C SER A 214 -9.91 6.13 -16.81
N PRO A 215 -9.97 4.91 -16.23
CA PRO A 215 -8.79 4.04 -16.15
C PRO A 215 -8.16 3.70 -17.50
N GLY A 216 -8.96 3.40 -18.53
CA GLY A 216 -8.46 3.08 -19.87
C GLY A 216 -7.76 4.26 -20.53
N ILE A 217 -8.37 5.45 -20.48
CA ILE A 217 -7.79 6.68 -21.04
C ILE A 217 -6.44 6.99 -20.38
N ARG A 218 -6.35 6.84 -19.05
CA ARG A 218 -5.13 7.13 -18.31
C ARG A 218 -4.00 6.15 -18.59
N ASN A 219 -4.32 4.86 -18.77
CA ASN A 219 -3.34 3.86 -19.21
C ASN A 219 -2.79 4.17 -20.61
N TRP A 220 -3.67 4.57 -21.54
CA TRP A 220 -3.26 4.95 -22.89
C TRP A 220 -2.41 6.24 -22.89
N ALA A 221 -2.84 7.27 -22.16
CA ALA A 221 -2.09 8.51 -22.02
C ALA A 221 -0.70 8.27 -21.39
N ALA A 222 -0.60 7.43 -20.35
CA ALA A 222 0.68 7.07 -19.73
C ALA A 222 1.60 6.31 -20.70
N PHE A 223 1.06 5.39 -21.50
CA PHE A 223 1.79 4.68 -22.54
C PHE A 223 2.38 5.66 -23.56
N LEU A 224 1.54 6.54 -24.13
CA LEU A 224 1.96 7.55 -25.11
C LEU A 224 2.98 8.53 -24.53
N PHE A 225 2.81 8.95 -23.27
CA PHE A 225 3.75 9.83 -22.58
C PHE A 225 5.14 9.21 -22.47
N LEU A 226 5.22 7.96 -21.98
CA LEU A 226 6.48 7.24 -21.81
C LEU A 226 7.15 6.85 -23.14
N ARG A 227 6.37 6.83 -24.23
CA ARG A 227 6.83 6.63 -25.60
C ARG A 227 7.26 7.92 -26.31
N GLY A 228 6.90 9.09 -25.76
CA GLY A 228 7.15 10.39 -26.40
C GLY A 228 6.20 10.71 -27.57
N GLU A 229 5.04 10.04 -27.62
CA GLU A 229 4.06 10.09 -28.72
C GLU A 229 2.77 10.84 -28.30
N LEU A 230 2.72 11.34 -27.06
CA LEU A 230 1.52 11.98 -26.50
C LEU A 230 1.14 13.30 -27.20
N ASP A 231 2.12 14.12 -27.57
CA ASP A 231 1.87 15.43 -28.18
C ASP A 231 1.20 15.31 -29.55
N GLU A 232 1.69 14.39 -30.39
CA GLU A 232 1.10 14.08 -31.69
C GLU A 232 -0.35 13.60 -31.53
N LYS A 233 -0.62 12.74 -30.55
CA LYS A 233 -1.98 12.26 -30.29
C LYS A 233 -2.92 13.36 -29.79
N ILE A 234 -2.42 14.29 -28.97
CA ILE A 234 -3.20 15.46 -28.53
C ILE A 234 -3.58 16.32 -29.74
N ASP A 235 -2.66 16.56 -30.67
CA ASP A 235 -2.93 17.34 -31.89
C ASP A 235 -3.99 16.66 -32.77
N GLU A 236 -3.90 15.33 -32.94
CA GLU A 236 -4.91 14.55 -33.66
C GLU A 236 -6.30 14.65 -33.03
N LEU A 237 -6.39 14.47 -31.71
CA LEU A 237 -7.68 14.55 -30.99
C LEU A 237 -8.25 15.96 -31.01
N ASN A 238 -7.41 17.00 -30.96
CA ASN A 238 -7.85 18.39 -31.11
C ASN A 238 -8.46 18.63 -32.51
N ALA A 239 -7.84 18.10 -33.57
CA ALA A 239 -8.41 18.17 -34.91
C ALA A 239 -9.76 17.45 -35.00
N GLN A 240 -9.87 16.26 -34.41
CA GLN A 240 -11.15 15.52 -34.33
C GLN A 240 -12.22 16.28 -33.53
N LEU A 241 -11.84 16.99 -32.47
CA LEU A 241 -12.77 17.79 -31.67
C LEU A 241 -13.39 18.93 -32.47
N VAL A 242 -12.60 19.57 -33.35
CA VAL A 242 -13.08 20.63 -34.26
C VAL A 242 -14.08 20.07 -35.28
N GLU A 243 -13.83 18.87 -35.79
CA GLU A 243 -14.70 18.20 -36.77
C GLU A 243 -15.94 17.55 -36.16
N ALA A 244 -15.94 17.30 -34.84
CA ALA A 244 -17.03 16.63 -34.15
C ALA A 244 -18.35 17.42 -34.26
N THR A 245 -19.39 16.72 -34.70
CA THR A 245 -20.70 17.34 -35.03
C THR A 245 -21.75 17.17 -33.93
N GLY A 246 -21.56 16.22 -32.99
CA GLY A 246 -22.50 15.90 -31.93
C GLY A 246 -21.94 16.10 -30.51
N PRO A 247 -22.79 16.43 -29.51
CA PRO A 247 -22.35 16.72 -28.14
C PRO A 247 -21.72 15.50 -27.44
N ALA A 248 -22.24 14.29 -27.68
CA ALA A 248 -21.68 13.06 -27.09
C ALA A 248 -20.25 12.77 -27.58
N GLN A 249 -20.02 12.87 -28.89
CA GLN A 249 -18.71 12.68 -29.51
C GLN A 249 -17.70 13.74 -29.01
N ARG A 250 -18.13 15.00 -28.92
CA ARG A 250 -17.30 16.07 -28.36
C ARG A 250 -16.90 15.80 -26.92
N SER A 251 -17.87 15.41 -26.08
CA SER A 251 -17.61 15.11 -24.67
C SER A 251 -16.64 13.95 -24.49
N GLU A 252 -16.73 12.90 -25.32
CA GLU A 252 -15.79 11.79 -25.31
C GLU A 252 -14.36 12.23 -25.64
N ILE A 253 -14.19 13.00 -26.72
CA ILE A 253 -12.88 13.52 -27.15
C ILE A 253 -12.30 14.49 -26.11
N GLN A 254 -13.13 15.38 -25.56
CA GLN A 254 -12.73 16.29 -24.48
C GLN A 254 -12.24 15.52 -23.25
N THR A 255 -12.94 14.45 -22.83
CA THR A 255 -12.54 13.63 -21.69
C THR A 255 -11.16 13.00 -21.92
N LYS A 256 -10.90 12.48 -23.13
CA LYS A 256 -9.58 11.96 -23.53
C LYS A 256 -8.50 13.03 -23.46
N LEU A 257 -8.77 14.20 -24.03
CA LEU A 257 -7.84 15.33 -24.03
C LEU A 257 -7.53 15.85 -22.62
N ILE A 258 -8.52 15.96 -21.73
CA ILE A 258 -8.31 16.40 -20.34
C ILE A 258 -7.31 15.48 -19.62
N HIS A 259 -7.49 14.16 -19.74
CA HIS A 259 -6.56 13.20 -19.16
C HIS A 259 -5.16 13.28 -19.78
N MET A 260 -5.07 13.39 -21.10
CA MET A 260 -3.78 13.50 -21.80
C MET A 260 -3.02 14.77 -21.43
N LEU A 261 -3.70 15.93 -21.38
CA LEU A 261 -3.12 17.19 -20.94
C LEU A 261 -2.62 17.10 -19.49
N ARG A 262 -3.38 16.45 -18.61
CA ARG A 262 -2.95 16.23 -17.23
C ARG A 262 -1.72 15.33 -17.13
N VAL A 263 -1.65 14.24 -17.90
CA VAL A 263 -0.46 13.38 -17.98
C VAL A 263 0.76 14.13 -18.51
N LYS A 264 0.57 14.96 -19.55
CA LYS A 264 1.59 15.87 -20.09
C LYS A 264 2.11 16.86 -19.03
N GLY A 265 1.30 17.18 -18.02
CA GLY A 265 1.58 18.22 -17.02
C GLY A 265 1.03 19.59 -17.40
N ASP A 266 0.19 19.69 -18.43
CA ASP A 266 -0.56 20.90 -18.79
C ASP A 266 -1.90 20.95 -18.03
N GLU A 267 -1.81 21.16 -16.73
CA GLU A 267 -2.96 21.22 -15.83
C GLU A 267 -3.89 22.42 -16.13
N ALA A 268 -3.31 23.55 -16.56
CA ALA A 268 -4.07 24.74 -16.95
C ALA A 268 -4.90 24.48 -18.22
N GLY A 269 -4.30 23.86 -19.25
CA GLY A 269 -5.01 23.44 -20.45
C GLY A 269 -6.10 22.40 -20.16
N ALA A 270 -5.79 21.41 -19.31
CA ALA A 270 -6.76 20.40 -18.89
C ALA A 270 -7.97 21.02 -18.17
N LEU A 271 -7.74 21.97 -17.25
CA LEU A 271 -8.81 22.67 -16.55
C LEU A 271 -9.65 23.55 -17.48
N ALA A 272 -9.01 24.28 -18.40
CA ALA A 272 -9.71 25.10 -19.39
C ALA A 272 -10.64 24.26 -20.28
N MET A 273 -10.21 23.06 -20.67
CA MET A 273 -11.02 22.11 -21.42
C MET A 273 -12.17 21.55 -20.57
N ALA A 274 -11.91 21.18 -19.31
CA ALA A 274 -12.92 20.65 -18.39
C ALA A 274 -14.04 21.67 -18.12
N ARG A 275 -13.72 22.96 -18.01
CA ARG A 275 -14.71 24.06 -17.84
C ARG A 275 -15.62 24.24 -19.07
N GLN A 276 -15.19 23.80 -20.25
CA GLN A 276 -15.97 23.88 -21.49
C GLN A 276 -16.84 22.64 -21.75
N GLN A 277 -16.68 21.59 -20.95
CA GLN A 277 -17.48 20.38 -21.05
C GLN A 277 -18.84 20.59 -20.35
N ASP A 278 -19.94 20.13 -20.96
CA ASP A 278 -21.29 20.33 -20.39
C ASP A 278 -21.48 19.63 -19.03
N ALA A 279 -20.84 18.47 -18.83
CA ALA A 279 -20.92 17.67 -17.61
C ALA A 279 -19.57 16.97 -17.34
N PRO A 280 -18.55 17.70 -16.85
CA PRO A 280 -17.25 17.11 -16.55
C PRO A 280 -17.32 16.15 -15.37
N ASP A 281 -16.44 15.15 -15.35
CA ASP A 281 -16.27 14.26 -14.21
C ASP A 281 -15.90 15.06 -12.95
N GLY A 282 -16.71 14.92 -11.90
CA GLY A 282 -16.58 15.70 -10.67
C GLY A 282 -15.29 15.44 -9.90
N SER A 283 -14.74 14.22 -9.95
CA SER A 283 -13.49 13.84 -9.30
C SER A 283 -12.29 14.41 -10.06
N LEU A 284 -12.34 14.36 -11.40
CA LEU A 284 -11.32 14.90 -12.29
C LEU A 284 -11.23 16.42 -12.18
N ILE A 285 -12.36 17.14 -12.27
CA ILE A 285 -12.36 18.59 -12.18
C ILE A 285 -11.95 19.08 -10.78
N ARG A 286 -12.33 18.36 -9.71
CA ARG A 286 -11.86 18.66 -8.35
C ARG A 286 -10.33 18.59 -8.28
N GLY A 287 -9.73 17.52 -8.82
CA GLY A 287 -8.27 17.38 -8.87
C GLY A 287 -7.60 18.51 -9.63
N LEU A 288 -8.12 18.87 -10.81
CA LEU A 288 -7.57 19.97 -11.63
C LEU A 288 -7.68 21.33 -10.95
N LEU A 289 -8.82 21.64 -10.33
CA LEU A 289 -9.01 22.88 -9.58
C LEU A 289 -8.07 22.95 -8.37
N PHE A 290 -7.85 21.82 -7.69
CA PHE A 290 -6.93 21.76 -6.56
C PHE A 290 -5.48 21.99 -7.01
N ASP A 291 -5.05 21.27 -8.05
CA ASP A 291 -3.70 21.37 -8.61
C ASP A 291 -3.42 22.83 -9.08
N GLN A 292 -4.43 23.51 -9.63
CA GLN A 292 -4.37 24.92 -10.06
C GLN A 292 -4.69 25.95 -8.95
N ARG A 293 -4.92 25.50 -7.71
CA ARG A 293 -5.21 26.36 -6.54
C ARG A 293 -6.45 27.25 -6.71
N GLU A 294 -7.45 26.76 -7.42
CA GLU A 294 -8.73 27.46 -7.69
C GLU A 294 -9.69 27.31 -6.50
N TRP A 295 -9.28 27.80 -5.33
CA TRP A 295 -9.95 27.59 -4.04
C TRP A 295 -11.38 28.15 -4.00
N THR A 296 -11.60 29.32 -4.61
CA THR A 296 -12.91 29.95 -4.67
C THR A 296 -13.92 29.12 -5.47
N GLU A 297 -13.50 28.55 -6.60
CA GLU A 297 -14.38 27.68 -7.40
C GLU A 297 -14.65 26.35 -6.66
N LEU A 298 -13.62 25.77 -6.02
CA LEU A 298 -13.78 24.59 -5.18
C LEU A 298 -14.77 24.82 -4.04
N ALA A 299 -14.64 25.95 -3.33
CA ALA A 299 -15.55 26.36 -2.27
C ALA A 299 -16.98 26.53 -2.78
N GLN A 300 -17.17 27.21 -3.92
CA GLN A 300 -18.48 27.41 -4.51
C GLN A 300 -19.16 26.07 -4.86
N ARG A 301 -18.42 25.12 -5.43
CA ARG A 301 -18.95 23.78 -5.74
C ARG A 301 -19.44 23.04 -4.50
N GLN A 302 -18.77 23.18 -3.36
CA GLN A 302 -19.26 22.61 -2.10
C GLN A 302 -20.48 23.35 -1.57
N ASN A 303 -20.50 24.68 -1.71
CA ASN A 303 -21.67 25.49 -1.35
C ASN A 303 -22.92 25.12 -2.18
N ASP A 304 -22.75 24.80 -3.46
CA ASP A 304 -23.84 24.34 -4.32
C ASP A 304 -24.41 22.99 -3.85
N ILE A 305 -23.53 22.06 -3.44
CA ILE A 305 -23.95 20.80 -2.81
C ILE A 305 -24.75 21.10 -1.53
N LEU A 306 -24.22 21.96 -0.65
CA LEU A 306 -24.86 22.34 0.61
C LEU A 306 -26.18 23.09 0.43
N ALA A 307 -26.38 23.78 -0.69
CA ALA A 307 -27.65 24.40 -1.01
C ALA A 307 -28.75 23.35 -1.29
N THR A 308 -28.38 22.19 -1.82
CA THR A 308 -29.30 21.07 -2.09
C THR A 308 -29.42 20.10 -0.91
N ASP A 309 -28.31 19.84 -0.22
CA ASP A 309 -28.22 18.99 0.97
C ASP A 309 -27.42 19.70 2.07
N PRO A 310 -28.08 20.55 2.88
CA PRO A 310 -27.42 21.24 3.99
C PRO A 310 -26.85 20.29 5.05
N ASN A 311 -27.25 19.01 5.02
CA ASN A 311 -26.80 17.98 5.96
C ASN A 311 -25.65 17.13 5.38
N ASN A 312 -25.01 17.53 4.29
CA ASN A 312 -23.83 16.83 3.80
C ASN A 312 -22.57 17.22 4.61
N ILE A 313 -22.09 16.33 5.48
CA ILE A 313 -20.94 16.63 6.37
C ILE A 313 -19.61 16.70 5.61
N GLU A 314 -19.43 15.85 4.59
CA GLU A 314 -18.27 15.90 3.71
C GLU A 314 -18.17 17.26 3.02
N ALA A 315 -19.27 17.73 2.42
CA ALA A 315 -19.32 19.03 1.77
C ALA A 315 -19.10 20.19 2.74
N LEU A 316 -19.57 20.11 4.00
CA LEU A 316 -19.25 21.09 5.04
C LEU A 316 -17.75 21.14 5.34
N GLY A 317 -17.12 19.97 5.51
CA GLY A 317 -15.69 19.88 5.78
C GLY A 317 -14.84 20.45 4.64
N PHE A 318 -15.15 20.11 3.39
CA PHE A 318 -14.49 20.66 2.22
C PHE A 318 -14.79 22.16 2.03
N ALA A 319 -16.02 22.61 2.24
CA ALA A 319 -16.38 24.03 2.14
C ALA A 319 -15.58 24.86 3.16
N ALA A 320 -15.43 24.38 4.40
CA ALA A 320 -14.57 25.03 5.38
C ALA A 320 -13.12 25.09 4.89
N ALA A 321 -12.55 23.96 4.46
CA ALA A 321 -11.16 23.91 4.01
C ALA A 321 -10.89 24.83 2.81
N TYR A 322 -11.73 24.79 1.78
CA TYR A 322 -11.54 25.62 0.58
C TYR A 322 -11.77 27.10 0.84
N ASN A 323 -12.74 27.48 1.68
CA ASN A 323 -12.89 28.89 2.06
C ASN A 323 -11.71 29.40 2.90
N ARG A 324 -11.14 28.57 3.78
CA ARG A 324 -9.89 28.90 4.49
C ARG A 324 -8.75 29.15 3.51
N LEU A 325 -8.55 28.25 2.54
CA LEU A 325 -7.50 28.36 1.53
C LEU A 325 -7.73 29.55 0.57
N ALA A 326 -8.98 29.92 0.31
CA ALA A 326 -9.35 31.09 -0.48
C ALA A 326 -9.21 32.42 0.29
N GLY A 327 -9.01 32.40 1.61
CA GLY A 327 -9.04 33.59 2.46
C GLY A 327 -10.46 34.12 2.76
N ASN A 328 -11.51 33.35 2.46
CA ASN A 328 -12.91 33.69 2.70
C ASN A 328 -13.31 33.35 4.15
N PHE A 329 -12.73 34.06 5.12
CA PHE A 329 -12.86 33.69 6.54
C PHE A 329 -14.29 33.77 7.10
N ASP A 330 -15.15 34.65 6.56
CA ASP A 330 -16.55 34.73 7.00
C ASP A 330 -17.32 33.44 6.68
N ASP A 331 -17.19 32.95 5.45
CA ASP A 331 -17.80 31.68 5.02
C ASP A 331 -17.13 30.49 5.72
N PHE A 332 -15.80 30.49 5.86
CA PHE A 332 -15.09 29.49 6.67
C PHE A 332 -15.68 29.37 8.08
N ASN A 333 -15.79 30.50 8.80
CA ASN A 333 -16.32 30.53 10.16
C ASN A 333 -17.78 30.06 10.22
N LYS A 334 -18.59 30.41 9.22
CA LYS A 334 -19.97 29.94 9.08
C LYS A 334 -20.04 28.42 8.93
N HIS A 335 -19.22 27.82 8.06
CA HIS A 335 -19.19 26.37 7.87
C HIS A 335 -18.69 25.63 9.10
N VAL A 336 -17.64 26.14 9.77
CA VAL A 336 -17.16 25.57 11.04
C VAL A 336 -18.25 25.63 12.11
N THR A 337 -18.99 26.74 12.21
CA THR A 337 -20.11 26.85 13.14
C THR A 337 -21.19 25.81 12.84
N ALA A 338 -21.53 25.58 11.57
CA ALA A 338 -22.48 24.54 11.19
C ALA A 338 -21.98 23.12 11.56
N ILE A 339 -20.68 22.85 11.43
CA ILE A 339 -20.06 21.59 11.87
C ILE A 339 -20.22 21.42 13.39
N ARG A 340 -19.95 22.47 14.18
CA ARG A 340 -20.11 22.46 15.65
C ARG A 340 -21.56 22.21 16.07
N GLU A 341 -22.51 22.97 15.53
CA GLU A 341 -23.93 22.83 15.83
C GLU A 341 -24.47 21.43 15.49
N ARG A 342 -23.88 20.78 14.48
CA ARG A 342 -24.19 19.40 14.14
C ARG A 342 -23.59 18.44 15.17
N ALA A 343 -22.31 18.58 15.49
CA ALA A 343 -21.63 17.72 16.45
C ALA A 343 -22.32 17.71 17.82
N GLU A 344 -22.88 18.85 18.26
CA GLU A 344 -23.66 18.96 19.50
C GLU A 344 -24.93 18.11 19.53
N LYS A 345 -25.54 17.85 18.36
CA LYS A 345 -26.79 17.07 18.24
C LYS A 345 -26.54 15.57 18.13
N LEU A 346 -25.28 15.14 18.03
CA LEU A 346 -24.88 13.75 17.83
C LEU A 346 -24.35 13.13 19.12
N PHE A 347 -24.65 11.85 19.32
CA PHE A 347 -24.29 11.09 20.52
C PHE A 347 -23.22 9.99 20.26
N GLY A 348 -22.58 10.01 19.08
CA GLY A 348 -21.57 9.04 18.65
C GLY A 348 -21.79 8.49 17.24
N GLY A 349 -20.89 7.60 16.80
CA GLY A 349 -20.95 6.93 15.50
C GLY A 349 -20.39 7.77 14.35
N ASP A 350 -20.41 7.20 13.15
CA ASP A 350 -19.69 7.73 11.98
C ASP A 350 -19.97 9.23 11.73
N SER A 351 -21.22 9.69 11.89
CA SER A 351 -21.55 11.11 11.71
C SER A 351 -20.82 12.05 12.67
N LEU A 352 -20.59 11.64 13.93
CA LEU A 352 -19.80 12.43 14.88
C LEU A 352 -18.32 12.37 14.51
N GLY A 353 -17.84 11.19 14.10
CA GLY A 353 -16.50 10.99 13.56
C GLY A 353 -16.15 11.95 12.43
N HIS A 354 -17.01 12.09 11.42
CA HIS A 354 -16.78 13.04 10.32
C HIS A 354 -16.78 14.51 10.78
N CYS A 355 -17.61 14.89 11.76
CA CYS A 355 -17.57 16.25 12.31
C CYS A 355 -16.24 16.51 13.03
N ARG A 356 -15.78 15.54 13.82
CA ARG A 356 -14.50 15.57 14.51
C ARG A 356 -13.33 15.67 13.52
N GLU A 357 -13.34 14.87 12.46
CA GLU A 357 -12.31 14.91 11.40
C GLU A 357 -12.30 16.26 10.67
N ALA A 358 -13.48 16.78 10.32
CA ALA A 358 -13.58 18.10 9.72
C ALA A 358 -13.03 19.20 10.63
N LEU A 359 -13.22 19.11 11.95
CA LEU A 359 -12.63 20.05 12.92
C LEU A 359 -11.10 19.88 13.01
N PHE A 360 -10.59 18.64 13.13
CA PHE A 360 -9.14 18.38 13.13
C PHE A 360 -8.44 18.97 11.90
N LEU A 361 -8.96 18.66 10.71
CA LEU A 361 -8.33 19.03 9.43
C LEU A 361 -8.51 20.53 9.10
N ASN A 362 -9.36 21.25 9.82
CA ASN A 362 -9.52 22.70 9.72
C ASN A 362 -8.87 23.47 10.89
N GLY A 363 -8.03 22.81 11.70
CA GLY A 363 -7.22 23.45 12.73
C GLY A 363 -7.92 23.65 14.09
N PHE A 364 -9.08 23.03 14.30
CA PHE A 364 -9.82 23.06 15.58
C PHE A 364 -9.50 21.83 16.42
N THR A 365 -8.22 21.58 16.66
CA THR A 365 -7.69 20.37 17.32
C THR A 365 -8.29 20.13 18.71
N ASP A 366 -8.33 21.15 19.57
CA ASP A 366 -8.83 20.99 20.94
C ASP A 366 -10.33 20.65 20.99
N GLU A 367 -11.13 21.28 20.11
CA GLU A 367 -12.55 20.97 19.98
C GLU A 367 -12.78 19.56 19.45
N ALA A 368 -11.97 19.14 18.48
CA ALA A 368 -12.01 17.77 17.96
C ALA A 368 -11.63 16.73 19.03
N ILE A 369 -10.67 17.02 19.90
CA ILE A 369 -10.31 16.16 21.05
C ILE A 369 -11.47 16.08 22.06
N GLN A 370 -12.19 17.19 22.30
CA GLN A 370 -13.39 17.16 23.15
C GLN A 370 -14.49 16.28 22.57
N LEU A 371 -14.69 16.28 21.25
CA LEU A 371 -15.61 15.35 20.59
C LEU A 371 -15.11 13.90 20.68
N LEU A 372 -13.81 13.68 20.46
CA LEU A 372 -13.18 12.37 20.58
C LEU A 372 -13.39 11.78 21.98
N THR A 373 -13.33 12.61 23.03
CA THR A 373 -13.59 12.19 24.42
C THR A 373 -15.00 11.61 24.61
N ARG A 374 -15.99 12.07 23.82
CA ARG A 374 -17.37 11.53 23.85
C ARG A 374 -17.48 10.15 23.19
N GLU A 375 -16.58 9.84 22.27
CA GLU A 375 -16.53 8.58 21.52
C GLU A 375 -15.64 7.55 22.21
N ASP A 376 -14.37 7.92 22.45
CA ASP A 376 -13.38 7.12 23.15
C ASP A 376 -12.36 7.99 23.89
N ILE A 377 -12.51 8.03 25.20
CA ILE A 377 -11.61 8.74 26.13
C ILE A 377 -10.16 8.27 26.03
N ALA A 378 -9.90 7.01 25.68
CA ALA A 378 -8.53 6.49 25.58
C ALA A 378 -7.79 7.03 24.34
N ASP A 379 -8.51 7.28 23.25
CA ASP A 379 -7.94 7.92 22.07
C ASP A 379 -7.69 9.41 22.32
N ALA A 380 -8.63 10.10 22.98
CA ALA A 380 -8.45 11.50 23.39
C ALA A 380 -7.24 11.66 24.33
N PHE A 381 -7.11 10.76 25.30
CA PHE A 381 -5.94 10.66 26.18
C PHE A 381 -4.66 10.50 25.36
N ASN A 382 -4.62 9.53 24.45
CA ASN A 382 -3.44 9.28 23.62
C ASN A 382 -3.04 10.49 22.77
N VAL A 383 -4.00 11.18 22.15
CA VAL A 383 -3.72 12.40 21.36
C VAL A 383 -3.12 13.50 22.24
N GLN A 384 -3.61 13.70 23.47
CA GLN A 384 -3.02 14.68 24.38
C GLN A 384 -1.62 14.30 24.85
N ILE A 385 -1.38 13.01 25.14
CA ILE A 385 -0.03 12.51 25.44
C ILE A 385 0.92 12.75 24.27
N MET A 386 0.49 12.49 23.02
CA MET A 386 1.29 12.78 21.83
C MET A 386 1.63 14.27 21.69
N ARG A 387 0.73 15.16 22.09
CA ARG A 387 0.95 16.61 22.11
C ARG A 387 1.80 17.08 23.31
N ASN A 388 2.34 16.16 24.12
CA ASN A 388 3.00 16.43 25.41
C ASN A 388 2.12 17.24 26.39
N GLN A 389 0.79 17.07 26.34
CA GLN A 389 -0.18 17.72 27.23
C GLN A 389 -0.60 16.75 28.34
N TYR A 390 0.32 16.45 29.26
CA TYR A 390 0.09 15.44 30.30
C TYR A 390 -0.97 15.85 31.32
N ALA A 391 -1.00 17.12 31.73
CA ALA A 391 -2.03 17.65 32.64
C ALA A 391 -3.42 17.47 32.04
N ASP A 392 -3.63 17.94 30.81
CA ASP A 392 -4.90 17.78 30.10
C ASP A 392 -5.29 16.31 29.93
N ALA A 393 -4.34 15.44 29.56
CA ALA A 393 -4.60 14.00 29.42
C ALA A 393 -5.07 13.41 30.75
N PHE A 394 -4.42 13.77 31.85
CA PHE A 394 -4.75 13.29 33.18
C PHE A 394 -6.12 13.81 33.63
N ASP A 395 -6.41 15.09 33.42
CA ASP A 395 -7.70 15.71 33.71
C ASP A 395 -8.84 15.05 32.93
N LEU A 396 -8.64 14.76 31.63
CA LEU A 396 -9.61 14.04 30.81
C LEU A 396 -9.98 12.69 31.42
N ALA A 397 -8.97 11.93 31.90
CA ALA A 397 -9.14 10.60 32.48
C ALA A 397 -9.49 10.58 33.98
N GLY A 398 -9.54 11.74 34.63
CA GLY A 398 -9.73 11.87 36.07
C GLY A 398 -8.56 11.31 36.89
N ILE A 399 -7.35 11.37 36.34
CA ILE A 399 -6.10 10.91 36.96
C ILE A 399 -5.46 12.11 37.67
N GLY A 400 -5.05 11.96 38.93
CA GLY A 400 -4.27 13.01 39.59
C GLY A 400 -2.78 12.96 39.22
N THR A 401 -2.08 14.09 39.36
CA THR A 401 -0.65 14.22 39.01
C THR A 401 0.31 13.60 40.03
N THR A 402 -0.16 13.18 41.20
CA THR A 402 0.65 12.51 42.23
C THR A 402 0.59 10.99 42.12
N ARG A 403 1.63 10.29 42.62
CA ARG A 403 1.63 8.82 42.64
C ARG A 403 0.45 8.28 43.43
N GLU A 404 0.15 8.85 44.59
CA GLU A 404 -0.95 8.43 45.45
C GLU A 404 -2.30 8.52 44.74
N SER A 405 -2.53 9.58 43.97
CA SER A 405 -3.76 9.73 43.18
C SER A 405 -3.83 8.75 42.01
N ARG A 406 -2.69 8.41 41.38
CA ARG A 406 -2.63 7.40 40.29
C ARG A 406 -2.89 6.00 40.81
N ASP A 407 -2.29 5.65 41.95
CA ASP A 407 -2.49 4.37 42.63
C ASP A 407 -3.96 4.21 43.07
N ALA A 408 -4.56 5.27 43.63
CA ALA A 408 -5.99 5.26 44.00
C ALA A 408 -6.89 5.07 42.77
N TRP A 409 -6.64 5.81 41.69
CA TRP A 409 -7.38 5.69 40.43
C TRP A 409 -7.28 4.28 39.83
N LEU A 410 -6.08 3.70 39.80
CA LEU A 410 -5.86 2.33 39.33
C LEU A 410 -6.59 1.32 40.20
N GLY A 411 -6.50 1.46 41.53
CA GLY A 411 -7.21 0.59 42.48
C GLY A 411 -8.72 0.57 42.24
N GLU A 412 -9.34 1.72 42.03
CA GLU A 412 -10.78 1.81 41.70
C GLU A 412 -11.16 1.05 40.43
N ILE A 413 -10.29 1.10 39.41
CA ILE A 413 -10.50 0.41 38.12
C ILE A 413 -10.36 -1.11 38.28
N LEU A 414 -9.40 -1.56 39.10
CA LEU A 414 -9.11 -2.98 39.30
C LEU A 414 -10.12 -3.66 40.25
N GLU A 415 -10.66 -2.95 41.24
CA GLU A 415 -11.63 -3.49 42.22
C GLU A 415 -13.06 -3.65 41.70
N ARG A 416 -13.43 -2.97 40.59
CA ARG A 416 -14.78 -3.01 40.00
C ARG A 416 -14.77 -3.56 38.56
N PRO A 417 -14.46 -4.86 38.35
CA PRO A 417 -14.41 -5.47 37.03
C PRO A 417 -15.79 -5.65 36.37
N ASP A 418 -16.89 -5.43 37.10
CA ASP A 418 -18.27 -5.62 36.65
C ASP A 418 -18.73 -4.49 35.70
N ARG A 419 -18.24 -4.51 34.45
CA ARG A 419 -18.85 -3.91 33.24
C ARG A 419 -19.48 -2.51 33.42
N SER A 420 -18.67 -1.50 33.75
CA SER A 420 -18.96 -0.15 33.25
C SER A 420 -18.60 -0.10 31.77
N LYS A 421 -19.28 0.73 30.97
CA LYS A 421 -18.90 0.99 29.56
C LYS A 421 -17.44 1.46 29.38
N ASN A 422 -16.74 1.76 30.48
CA ASN A 422 -15.46 2.45 30.47
C ASN A 422 -14.28 1.55 30.88
N TRP A 423 -14.49 0.30 31.32
CA TRP A 423 -13.38 -0.54 31.78
C TRP A 423 -12.34 -0.77 30.68
N GLN A 424 -12.75 -1.04 29.43
CA GLN A 424 -11.80 -1.23 28.32
C GLN A 424 -10.98 0.04 28.04
N SER A 425 -11.63 1.21 27.97
CA SER A 425 -10.92 2.48 27.77
C SER A 425 -10.00 2.80 28.96
N ASN A 426 -10.43 2.55 30.19
CA ASN A 426 -9.61 2.76 31.40
C ASN A 426 -8.43 1.79 31.47
N PHE A 427 -8.62 0.53 31.07
CA PHE A 427 -7.53 -0.44 30.96
C PHE A 427 -6.51 0.01 29.91
N ARG A 428 -6.97 0.55 28.77
CA ARG A 428 -6.11 1.20 27.75
C ARG A 428 -5.32 2.37 28.31
N ILE A 429 -5.99 3.29 28.99
CA ILE A 429 -5.34 4.43 29.64
C ILE A 429 -4.31 3.94 30.68
N ALA A 430 -4.63 2.93 31.48
CA ALA A 430 -3.71 2.38 32.48
C ALA A 430 -2.46 1.77 31.84
N THR A 431 -2.61 0.99 30.76
CA THR A 431 -1.45 0.45 30.03
C THR A 431 -0.59 1.55 29.37
N GLN A 432 -1.22 2.63 28.89
CA GLN A 432 -0.51 3.80 28.36
C GLN A 432 0.19 4.59 29.46
N LEU A 433 -0.45 4.79 30.61
CA LEU A 433 0.13 5.44 31.78
C LEU A 433 1.36 4.66 32.28
N ALA A 434 1.27 3.34 32.41
CA ALA A 434 2.41 2.51 32.77
C ALA A 434 3.58 2.69 31.78
N GLN A 435 3.30 2.77 30.47
CA GLN A 435 4.29 3.05 29.43
C GLN A 435 4.91 4.45 29.58
N ILE A 436 4.09 5.47 29.87
CA ILE A 436 4.56 6.84 30.11
C ILE A 436 5.50 6.86 31.32
N LEU A 437 5.09 6.25 32.44
CA LEU A 437 5.89 6.16 33.66
C LEU A 437 7.26 5.52 33.42
N ALA A 438 7.33 4.45 32.60
CA ALA A 438 8.61 3.86 32.22
C ALA A 438 9.50 4.85 31.44
N THR A 439 8.89 5.62 30.53
CA THR A 439 9.60 6.56 29.65
C THR A 439 10.08 7.79 30.42
N VAL A 440 9.29 8.27 31.38
CA VAL A 440 9.61 9.46 32.18
C VAL A 440 10.47 9.16 33.41
N GLY A 441 11.00 7.94 33.55
CA GLY A 441 11.96 7.59 34.59
C GLY A 441 11.33 7.02 35.87
N GLU A 442 10.01 7.00 36.00
CA GLU A 442 9.25 6.40 37.11
C GLU A 442 9.13 4.87 36.96
N LYS A 443 10.28 4.21 36.77
CA LYS A 443 10.37 2.79 36.41
C LYS A 443 9.70 1.86 37.42
N GLN A 444 9.88 2.13 38.71
CA GLN A 444 9.32 1.27 39.75
C GLN A 444 7.78 1.31 39.73
N GLU A 445 7.19 2.50 39.61
CA GLU A 445 5.74 2.67 39.50
C GLU A 445 5.19 2.02 38.24
N SER A 446 5.89 2.15 37.11
CA SER A 446 5.53 1.48 35.86
C SER A 446 5.48 -0.05 35.99
N VAL A 447 6.52 -0.66 36.57
CA VAL A 447 6.58 -2.12 36.79
C VAL A 447 5.44 -2.59 37.69
N GLU A 448 5.23 -1.90 38.82
CA GLU A 448 4.14 -2.23 39.75
C GLU A 448 2.76 -2.12 39.09
N MET A 449 2.55 -1.12 38.23
CA MET A 449 1.30 -0.93 37.49
C MET A 449 1.08 -2.05 36.46
N PHE A 450 2.11 -2.41 35.68
CA PHE A 450 2.02 -3.54 34.74
C PHE A 450 1.73 -4.87 35.45
N GLU A 451 2.39 -5.13 36.58
CA GLU A 451 2.12 -6.32 37.40
C GLU A 451 0.68 -6.37 37.91
N GLN A 452 0.15 -5.25 38.39
CA GLN A 452 -1.24 -5.15 38.84
C GLN A 452 -2.24 -5.40 37.71
N LEU A 453 -2.00 -4.80 36.53
CA LEU A 453 -2.79 -5.03 35.32
C LEU A 453 -2.74 -6.50 34.89
N ALA A 454 -1.55 -7.11 34.81
CA ALA A 454 -1.37 -8.52 34.50
C ALA A 454 -2.12 -9.42 35.49
N ASN A 455 -2.02 -9.12 36.80
CA ASN A 455 -2.73 -9.85 37.84
C ASN A 455 -4.25 -9.77 37.69
N SER A 456 -4.79 -8.61 37.31
CA SER A 456 -6.22 -8.42 37.05
C SER A 456 -6.77 -9.29 35.91
N LEU A 457 -5.91 -9.63 34.93
CA LEU A 457 -6.27 -10.44 33.79
C LEU A 457 -6.19 -11.96 34.08
N LYS A 458 -5.57 -12.38 35.19
CA LYS A 458 -5.40 -13.80 35.51
C LYS A 458 -6.76 -14.50 35.64
N GLY A 459 -6.90 -15.66 34.99
CA GLY A 459 -8.13 -16.45 34.96
C GLY A 459 -9.11 -16.03 33.84
N ASN A 460 -9.53 -14.76 33.83
CA ASN A 460 -10.66 -14.29 33.00
C ASN A 460 -10.29 -13.34 31.85
N GLY A 461 -9.03 -12.90 31.72
CA GLY A 461 -8.62 -11.97 30.67
C GLY A 461 -8.77 -12.53 29.25
N GLU A 462 -9.23 -11.67 28.33
CA GLU A 462 -9.37 -11.94 26.91
C GLU A 462 -8.02 -11.85 26.19
N GLY A 463 -7.84 -12.57 25.08
CA GLY A 463 -6.59 -12.53 24.30
C GLY A 463 -6.23 -11.12 23.82
N THR A 464 -7.23 -10.29 23.50
CA THR A 464 -7.06 -8.89 23.13
C THR A 464 -6.45 -8.04 24.24
N GLN A 465 -6.87 -8.24 25.50
CA GLN A 465 -6.37 -7.50 26.67
C GLN A 465 -4.92 -7.88 26.98
N TRP A 466 -4.61 -9.18 26.94
CA TRP A 466 -3.23 -9.67 27.09
C TRP A 466 -2.31 -9.15 26.00
N ARG A 467 -2.80 -9.06 24.76
CA ARG A 467 -2.04 -8.52 23.63
C ARG A 467 -1.72 -7.05 23.82
N GLN A 468 -2.72 -6.26 24.20
CA GLN A 468 -2.56 -4.84 24.49
C GLN A 468 -1.54 -4.60 25.62
N LEU A 469 -1.64 -5.36 26.72
CA LEU A 469 -0.68 -5.31 27.82
C LEU A 469 0.75 -5.60 27.34
N ALA A 470 0.92 -6.69 26.58
CA ALA A 470 2.21 -7.08 26.03
C ALA A 470 2.81 -6.02 25.08
N GLU A 471 1.99 -5.39 24.26
CA GLU A 471 2.43 -4.28 23.38
C GLU A 471 2.91 -3.07 24.19
N SER A 472 2.20 -2.69 25.24
CA SER A 472 2.59 -1.59 26.13
C SER A 472 3.85 -1.90 26.92
N GLU A 473 3.99 -3.13 27.44
CA GLU A 473 5.21 -3.60 28.12
C GLU A 473 6.42 -3.57 27.17
N LEU A 474 6.24 -4.00 25.92
CA LEU A 474 7.31 -3.95 24.93
C LEU A 474 7.76 -2.51 24.67
N LYS A 475 6.82 -1.57 24.50
CA LYS A 475 7.11 -0.14 24.35
C LYS A 475 7.80 0.45 25.60
N ALA A 476 7.50 -0.08 26.78
CA ALA A 476 8.17 0.26 28.04
C ALA A 476 9.54 -0.43 28.22
N LYS A 477 10.04 -1.17 27.23
CA LYS A 477 11.29 -1.96 27.27
C LYS A 477 11.27 -3.13 28.28
N MET A 478 10.08 -3.56 28.72
CA MET A 478 9.85 -4.75 29.57
C MET A 478 9.74 -6.01 28.70
N ILE A 479 10.85 -6.36 28.04
CA ILE A 479 10.84 -7.34 26.94
C ILE A 479 10.57 -8.79 27.43
N GLU A 480 10.90 -9.17 28.67
CA GLU A 480 10.60 -10.55 29.11
C GLU A 480 9.10 -10.74 29.36
N GLU A 481 8.53 -9.79 30.09
CA GLU A 481 7.13 -9.73 30.52
C GLU A 481 6.21 -9.64 29.29
N ALA A 482 6.54 -8.74 28.36
CA ALA A 482 5.80 -8.58 27.10
C ALA A 482 5.66 -9.90 26.34
N PHE A 483 6.76 -10.67 26.24
CA PHE A 483 6.77 -11.94 25.54
C PHE A 483 6.04 -13.04 26.32
N GLU A 484 6.10 -13.03 27.64
CA GLU A 484 5.31 -13.93 28.48
C GLU A 484 3.81 -13.67 28.30
N HIS A 485 3.38 -12.42 28.36
CA HIS A 485 1.97 -12.04 28.22
C HIS A 485 1.44 -12.20 26.79
N ALA A 486 2.26 -12.00 25.76
CA ALA A 486 1.87 -12.31 24.39
C ALA A 486 1.68 -13.82 24.14
N ALA A 487 2.47 -14.67 24.80
CA ALA A 487 2.23 -16.11 24.77
C ALA A 487 0.87 -16.48 25.40
N GLN A 488 0.51 -15.82 26.51
CA GLN A 488 -0.81 -15.98 27.13
C GLN A 488 -1.94 -15.49 26.20
N ALA A 489 -1.75 -14.36 25.52
CA ALA A 489 -2.68 -13.85 24.51
C ALA A 489 -2.92 -14.89 23.41
N TYR A 490 -1.84 -15.42 22.83
CA TYR A 490 -1.91 -16.42 21.77
C TYR A 490 -2.59 -17.72 22.22
N ASP A 491 -2.32 -18.19 23.44
CA ASP A 491 -2.96 -19.41 23.94
C ASP A 491 -4.48 -19.25 24.14
N LYS A 492 -4.96 -18.03 24.38
CA LYS A 492 -6.40 -17.71 24.50
C LYS A 492 -7.10 -17.64 23.15
N ASP A 493 -6.54 -16.92 22.18
CA ASP A 493 -7.24 -16.57 20.94
C ASP A 493 -6.75 -17.30 19.67
N ARG A 494 -5.59 -17.98 19.76
CA ARG A 494 -4.88 -18.62 18.63
C ARG A 494 -4.62 -17.66 17.46
N ASN A 495 -4.53 -16.37 17.74
CA ASN A 495 -4.37 -15.32 16.74
C ASN A 495 -2.89 -15.02 16.50
N GLY A 496 -2.44 -15.16 15.25
CA GLY A 496 -1.08 -14.83 14.83
C GLY A 496 -0.68 -13.36 15.06
N ALA A 497 -1.66 -12.45 15.17
CA ALA A 497 -1.42 -11.03 15.47
C ALA A 497 -0.66 -10.82 16.78
N SER A 498 -0.91 -11.66 17.78
CA SER A 498 -0.22 -11.63 19.09
C SER A 498 1.29 -11.88 18.97
N ILE A 499 1.73 -12.48 17.86
CA ILE A 499 3.15 -12.70 17.56
C ILE A 499 3.68 -11.54 16.73
N THR A 500 3.00 -11.15 15.65
CA THR A 500 3.51 -10.14 14.70
C THR A 500 3.70 -8.76 15.31
N LEU A 501 2.81 -8.37 16.23
CA LEU A 501 2.82 -7.02 16.83
C LEU A 501 4.01 -6.80 17.76
N LEU A 502 4.61 -7.87 18.30
CA LEU A 502 5.81 -7.79 19.13
C LEU A 502 7.11 -7.58 18.34
N PHE A 503 7.08 -7.73 17.02
CA PHE A 503 8.27 -7.61 16.18
C PHE A 503 8.07 -6.50 15.16
N VAL A 504 7.91 -5.25 15.61
CA VAL A 504 7.54 -4.10 14.76
C VAL A 504 8.39 -4.01 13.48
N ASN A 505 9.71 -4.18 13.60
CA ASN A 505 10.65 -4.09 12.46
C ASN A 505 10.84 -5.41 11.69
N HIS A 506 10.29 -6.52 12.19
CA HIS A 506 10.52 -7.87 11.67
C HIS A 506 9.24 -8.72 11.64
N SER A 507 8.06 -8.10 11.55
CA SER A 507 6.77 -8.76 11.78
C SER A 507 6.54 -9.95 10.82
N SER A 508 6.79 -9.74 9.52
CA SER A 508 6.72 -10.78 8.48
C SER A 508 7.73 -11.90 8.69
N SER A 509 8.97 -11.56 9.05
CA SER A 509 10.04 -12.54 9.29
C SER A 509 9.76 -13.35 10.55
N ALA A 510 9.35 -12.70 11.64
CA ALA A 510 8.98 -13.34 12.90
C ALA A 510 7.78 -14.26 12.72
N LYS A 511 6.76 -13.86 11.94
CA LYS A 511 5.64 -14.74 11.59
C LYS A 511 6.10 -15.97 10.82
N THR A 512 7.02 -15.79 9.88
CA THR A 512 7.54 -16.93 9.10
C THR A 512 8.38 -17.86 9.97
N TRP A 513 9.18 -17.34 10.91
CA TRP A 513 9.90 -18.15 11.90
C TRP A 513 8.98 -18.87 12.87
N TRP A 514 7.89 -18.23 13.29
CA TRP A 514 6.84 -18.91 14.04
C TRP A 514 6.29 -20.10 13.24
N ASP A 515 6.02 -19.93 11.95
CA ASP A 515 5.53 -21.00 11.08
C ASP A 515 6.60 -22.10 10.86
N ILE A 516 7.88 -21.74 10.74
CA ILE A 516 9.00 -22.69 10.66
C ILE A 516 9.02 -23.57 11.91
N TYR A 517 9.06 -22.97 13.11
CA TYR A 517 9.11 -23.74 14.34
C TYR A 517 7.82 -24.51 14.61
N SER A 518 6.66 -23.96 14.26
CA SER A 518 5.39 -24.69 14.38
C SER A 518 5.32 -25.90 13.45
N GLY A 519 5.90 -25.80 12.25
CA GLY A 519 5.96 -26.91 11.30
C GLY A 519 7.02 -27.96 11.63
N LEU A 520 8.16 -27.54 12.19
CA LEU A 520 9.24 -28.44 12.58
C LEU A 520 8.98 -29.10 13.94
N ASP A 521 8.44 -28.36 14.90
CA ASP A 521 8.25 -28.74 16.31
C ASP A 521 6.79 -28.43 16.77
N PRO A 522 5.78 -29.18 16.30
CA PRO A 522 4.37 -28.87 16.53
C PRO A 522 3.96 -28.95 18.02
N ASP A 523 4.56 -29.86 18.79
CA ASP A 523 4.25 -30.08 20.20
C ASP A 523 4.98 -29.10 21.16
N GLU A 524 5.78 -28.18 20.63
CA GLU A 524 6.49 -27.17 21.43
C GLU A 524 5.51 -26.19 22.09
N ALA A 525 5.69 -25.91 23.38
CA ALA A 525 4.88 -24.96 24.12
C ALA A 525 5.00 -23.54 23.53
N THR A 526 3.88 -22.81 23.46
CA THR A 526 3.79 -21.45 22.91
C THR A 526 4.87 -20.53 23.46
N ARG A 527 5.07 -20.53 24.79
CA ARG A 527 6.09 -19.72 25.47
C ARG A 527 7.51 -20.04 24.99
N THR A 528 7.86 -21.32 24.87
CA THR A 528 9.17 -21.77 24.42
C THR A 528 9.42 -21.38 22.96
N ARG A 529 8.42 -21.60 22.09
CA ARG A 529 8.48 -21.23 20.68
C ARG A 529 8.69 -19.73 20.51
N LEU A 530 7.89 -18.91 21.21
CA LEU A 530 7.97 -17.46 21.13
C LEU A 530 9.32 -16.94 21.63
N ALA A 531 9.87 -17.54 22.70
CA ALA A 531 11.22 -17.22 23.18
C ALA A 531 12.30 -17.54 22.14
N ARG A 532 12.18 -18.64 21.38
CA ARG A 532 13.09 -18.95 20.27
C ARG A 532 13.03 -17.88 19.19
N VAL A 533 11.82 -17.52 18.72
CA VAL A 533 11.65 -16.44 17.72
C VAL A 533 12.22 -15.12 18.23
N ARG A 534 11.94 -14.76 19.48
CA ARG A 534 12.47 -13.55 20.13
C ARG A 534 13.99 -13.47 20.05
N ASN A 535 14.66 -14.57 20.41
CA ASN A 535 16.11 -14.61 20.49
C ASN A 535 16.79 -14.39 19.13
N LEU A 536 16.08 -14.61 18.02
CA LEU A 536 16.58 -14.31 16.69
C LEU A 536 16.61 -12.81 16.38
N PHE A 537 15.77 -11.98 17.00
CA PHE A 537 15.61 -10.56 16.61
C PHE A 537 16.02 -9.57 17.69
N TYR A 538 15.88 -9.92 18.97
CA TYR A 538 16.12 -9.02 20.10
C TYR A 538 17.46 -9.25 20.82
N GLN A 539 18.45 -9.85 20.14
CA GLN A 539 19.84 -10.12 20.59
C GLN A 539 20.05 -10.19 22.12
N ARG A 540 19.54 -11.26 22.75
CA ARG A 540 19.79 -11.58 24.17
C ARG A 540 20.85 -12.67 24.40
N LYS A 541 21.28 -13.30 23.32
CA LYS A 541 22.23 -14.41 23.30
C LYS A 541 23.47 -14.00 22.53
N ASP A 542 24.55 -14.70 22.79
CA ASP A 542 25.75 -14.60 21.97
C ASP A 542 25.41 -14.87 20.49
N HIS A 543 26.05 -14.13 19.60
CA HIS A 543 25.86 -14.21 18.16
C HIS A 543 26.01 -15.66 17.66
N ASP A 544 27.02 -16.39 18.16
CA ASP A 544 27.27 -17.80 17.84
C ASP A 544 26.09 -18.71 18.20
N GLU A 545 25.41 -18.46 19.33
CA GLU A 545 24.25 -19.26 19.73
C GLU A 545 23.06 -19.03 18.80
N VAL A 546 22.84 -17.77 18.39
CA VAL A 546 21.77 -17.41 17.47
C VAL A 546 22.02 -18.03 16.10
N VAL A 547 23.24 -17.88 15.57
CA VAL A 547 23.65 -18.48 14.30
C VAL A 547 23.53 -20.01 14.34
N ALA A 548 23.91 -20.65 15.45
CA ALA A 548 23.74 -22.10 15.61
C ALA A 548 22.27 -22.53 15.59
N GLU A 549 21.35 -21.74 16.16
CA GLU A 549 19.92 -22.01 16.11
C GLU A 549 19.35 -21.86 14.69
N ILE A 550 19.78 -20.83 13.96
CA ILE A 550 19.43 -20.65 12.55
C ILE A 550 19.95 -21.83 11.72
N ALA A 551 21.19 -22.28 11.95
CA ALA A 551 21.80 -23.41 11.27
C ALA A 551 21.06 -24.73 11.50
N LYS A 552 20.59 -24.99 12.72
CA LYS A 552 19.74 -26.16 13.03
C LYS A 552 18.44 -26.14 12.24
N ALA A 553 17.75 -24.99 12.22
CA ALA A 553 16.52 -24.85 11.44
C ALA A 553 16.79 -24.98 9.93
N HIS A 554 17.85 -24.35 9.44
CA HIS A 554 18.28 -24.44 8.04
C HIS A 554 18.51 -25.89 7.61
N ALA A 555 19.29 -26.66 8.34
CA ALA A 555 19.56 -28.06 8.03
C ALA A 555 18.26 -28.91 7.97
N ARG A 556 17.33 -28.68 8.92
CA ARG A 556 16.04 -29.38 8.95
C ARG A 556 15.14 -29.00 7.78
N VAL A 557 15.06 -27.71 7.44
CA VAL A 557 14.26 -27.22 6.30
C VAL A 557 14.87 -27.69 4.97
N GLN A 558 16.19 -27.69 4.85
CA GLN A 558 16.88 -28.14 3.65
C GLN A 558 16.66 -29.64 3.39
N ALA A 559 16.53 -30.44 4.44
CA ALA A 559 16.23 -31.87 4.40
C ALA A 559 14.77 -32.21 4.04
N LEU A 560 13.87 -31.22 4.00
CA LEU A 560 12.49 -31.42 3.54
C LEU A 560 12.45 -31.75 2.05
N ASP A 561 11.41 -32.47 1.63
CA ASP A 561 11.12 -32.72 0.22
C ASP A 561 11.12 -31.41 -0.56
N VAL A 562 11.73 -31.38 -1.75
CA VAL A 562 11.80 -30.19 -2.61
C VAL A 562 10.41 -29.65 -2.94
N LYS A 563 9.41 -30.53 -3.04
CA LYS A 563 8.00 -30.19 -3.28
C LYS A 563 7.23 -29.79 -2.02
N HIS A 564 7.87 -29.77 -0.85
CA HIS A 564 7.22 -29.34 0.37
C HIS A 564 6.79 -27.87 0.24
N ARG A 565 5.48 -27.63 0.32
CA ARG A 565 4.84 -26.34 -0.02
C ARG A 565 5.48 -25.10 0.62
N SER A 566 6.05 -25.25 1.82
CA SER A 566 6.62 -24.15 2.60
C SER A 566 8.14 -24.04 2.51
N ARG A 567 8.83 -25.00 1.87
CA ARG A 567 10.30 -25.09 1.87
C ARG A 567 10.96 -23.83 1.31
N VAL A 568 10.51 -23.36 0.14
CA VAL A 568 11.03 -22.15 -0.51
C VAL A 568 10.85 -20.91 0.38
N LYS A 569 9.63 -20.69 0.89
CA LYS A 569 9.32 -19.58 1.80
C LYS A 569 10.20 -19.61 3.06
N TRP A 570 10.40 -20.79 3.64
CA TRP A 570 11.22 -20.97 4.84
C TRP A 570 12.70 -20.73 4.59
N LEU A 571 13.25 -21.25 3.48
CA LEU A 571 14.65 -20.99 3.11
C LEU A 571 14.91 -19.51 2.81
N HIS A 572 13.96 -18.82 2.18
CA HIS A 572 14.05 -17.37 1.97
C HIS A 572 14.15 -16.63 3.30
N ALA A 573 13.23 -16.87 4.25
CA ALA A 573 13.25 -16.22 5.55
C ALA A 573 14.52 -16.54 6.36
N ILE A 574 15.02 -17.77 6.28
CA ILE A 574 16.29 -18.17 6.90
C ILE A 574 17.45 -17.38 6.30
N GLY A 575 17.50 -17.24 4.97
CA GLY A 575 18.52 -16.43 4.28
C GLY A 575 18.49 -14.96 4.71
N GLU A 576 17.31 -14.33 4.78
CA GLU A 576 17.18 -12.94 5.28
C GLU A 576 17.65 -12.82 6.74
N THR A 577 17.44 -13.86 7.54
CA THR A 577 17.86 -13.88 8.94
C THR A 577 19.37 -14.05 9.08
N TYR A 578 20.02 -14.84 8.23
CA TYR A 578 21.49 -14.86 8.15
C TYR A 578 22.06 -13.49 7.77
N GLN A 579 21.44 -12.76 6.82
CA GLN A 579 21.87 -11.40 6.49
C GLN A 579 21.75 -10.45 7.69
N LEU A 580 20.64 -10.53 8.43
CA LEU A 580 20.42 -9.75 9.65
C LEU A 580 21.54 -9.97 10.68
N HIS A 581 22.02 -11.21 10.82
CA HIS A 581 23.10 -11.59 11.72
C HIS A 581 24.50 -11.51 11.10
N LYS A 582 24.66 -10.79 9.97
CA LYS A 582 25.96 -10.57 9.33
C LYS A 582 26.68 -11.87 8.90
N GLU A 583 25.91 -12.88 8.47
CA GLU A 583 26.39 -14.14 7.89
C GLU A 583 26.13 -14.17 6.36
N PRO A 584 26.84 -13.35 5.56
CA PRO A 584 26.52 -13.15 4.15
C PRO A 584 26.71 -14.41 3.30
N GLU A 585 27.67 -15.27 3.61
CA GLU A 585 27.93 -16.50 2.85
C GLU A 585 26.80 -17.53 3.03
N GLN A 586 26.32 -17.68 4.26
CA GLN A 586 25.23 -18.59 4.59
C GLN A 586 23.91 -18.08 4.00
N ALA A 587 23.68 -16.76 4.05
CA ALA A 587 22.56 -16.13 3.37
C ALA A 587 22.59 -16.38 1.86
N ARG A 588 23.75 -16.17 1.23
CA ARG A 588 23.98 -16.44 -0.20
C ARG A 588 23.62 -17.89 -0.54
N LEU A 589 24.12 -18.87 0.22
CA LEU A 589 23.82 -20.28 -0.01
C LEU A 589 22.33 -20.60 0.10
N CYS A 590 21.63 -19.98 1.07
CA CYS A 590 20.17 -20.13 1.18
C CYS A 590 19.46 -19.61 -0.07
N PHE A 591 19.76 -18.37 -0.49
CA PHE A 591 19.10 -17.78 -1.66
C PHE A 591 19.45 -18.51 -2.95
N GLU A 592 20.72 -18.84 -3.17
CA GLU A 592 21.18 -19.58 -4.34
C GLU A 592 20.44 -20.92 -4.52
N SER A 593 20.13 -21.60 -3.40
CA SER A 593 19.42 -22.88 -3.44
C SER A 593 17.98 -22.81 -3.95
N ILE A 594 17.36 -21.61 -3.97
CA ILE A 594 15.96 -21.39 -4.37
C ILE A 594 15.78 -20.32 -5.46
N ALA A 595 16.82 -19.55 -5.79
CA ALA A 595 16.71 -18.38 -6.67
C ALA A 595 16.24 -18.70 -8.09
N LYS A 596 16.44 -19.93 -8.57
CA LYS A 596 15.97 -20.36 -9.90
C LYS A 596 14.45 -20.55 -10.01
N GLU A 597 13.75 -20.68 -8.88
CA GLU A 597 12.30 -20.89 -8.83
C GLU A 597 11.57 -19.85 -7.95
N HIS A 598 12.31 -18.89 -7.37
CA HIS A 598 11.77 -17.92 -6.41
C HIS A 598 12.36 -16.53 -6.65
N ALA A 599 11.58 -15.65 -7.28
CA ALA A 599 12.03 -14.32 -7.71
C ALA A 599 12.60 -13.44 -6.58
N PRO A 600 11.98 -13.36 -5.37
CA PRO A 600 12.56 -12.59 -4.27
C PRO A 600 13.97 -13.04 -3.87
N ALA A 601 14.28 -14.34 -3.91
CA ALA A 601 15.64 -14.82 -3.63
C ALA A 601 16.62 -14.46 -4.76
N ALA A 602 16.19 -14.50 -6.02
CA ALA A 602 17.00 -14.01 -7.14
C ALA A 602 17.30 -12.51 -7.00
N ILE A 603 16.34 -11.71 -6.55
CA ILE A 603 16.56 -10.28 -6.25
C ILE A 603 17.57 -10.10 -5.10
N ARG A 604 17.47 -10.87 -4.01
CA ARG A 604 18.46 -10.81 -2.92
C ARG A 604 19.86 -11.18 -3.40
N MET A 605 19.99 -12.20 -4.24
CA MET A 605 21.26 -12.55 -4.89
C MET A 605 21.80 -11.41 -5.75
N ALA A 606 20.93 -10.78 -6.55
CA ALA A 606 21.29 -9.65 -7.39
C ALA A 606 21.73 -8.43 -6.56
N ASP A 607 20.99 -8.09 -5.49
CA ASP A 607 21.32 -7.01 -4.55
C ASP A 607 22.71 -7.24 -3.91
N MET A 608 23.03 -8.49 -3.53
CA MET A 608 24.33 -8.84 -2.94
C MET A 608 25.49 -8.67 -3.93
N LEU A 609 25.32 -9.11 -5.18
CA LEU A 609 26.32 -8.99 -6.23
C LEU A 609 26.50 -7.53 -6.69
N ALA A 610 25.40 -6.76 -6.77
CA ALA A 610 25.44 -5.35 -7.11
C ALA A 610 26.23 -4.54 -6.06
N LYS A 611 26.13 -4.89 -4.77
CA LYS A 611 26.96 -4.28 -3.70
C LYS A 611 28.44 -4.59 -3.84
N GLN A 612 28.79 -5.70 -4.48
CA GLN A 612 30.17 -6.09 -4.79
C GLN A 612 30.66 -5.53 -6.14
N GLU A 613 29.84 -4.68 -6.79
CA GLU A 613 30.09 -4.13 -8.11
C GLU A 613 30.18 -5.20 -9.22
N GLU A 614 29.64 -6.39 -8.98
CA GLU A 614 29.53 -7.46 -9.98
C GLU A 614 28.32 -7.25 -10.88
N TRP A 615 28.35 -6.17 -11.67
CA TRP A 615 27.19 -5.66 -12.42
C TRP A 615 26.57 -6.70 -13.37
N ILE A 616 27.38 -7.47 -14.09
CA ILE A 616 26.90 -8.47 -15.06
C ILE A 616 26.17 -9.61 -14.33
N ALA A 617 26.79 -10.18 -13.29
CA ALA A 617 26.19 -11.27 -12.52
C ALA A 617 24.91 -10.80 -11.80
N ALA A 618 24.91 -9.57 -11.27
CA ALA A 618 23.72 -8.95 -10.70
C ALA A 618 22.61 -8.80 -11.76
N SER A 619 22.96 -8.37 -12.98
CA SER A 619 22.00 -8.22 -14.08
C SER A 619 21.34 -9.56 -14.46
N ASP A 620 22.11 -10.66 -14.52
CA ASP A 620 21.58 -11.99 -14.83
C ASP A 620 20.53 -12.44 -13.81
N TRP A 621 20.78 -12.19 -12.52
CA TRP A 621 19.84 -12.53 -11.46
C TRP A 621 18.59 -11.65 -11.46
N TYR A 622 18.72 -10.34 -11.68
CA TYR A 622 17.55 -9.47 -11.86
C TYR A 622 16.70 -9.88 -13.07
N HIS A 623 17.35 -10.24 -14.18
CA HIS A 623 16.66 -10.73 -15.35
C HIS A 623 15.94 -12.06 -15.05
N SER A 624 16.61 -12.99 -14.36
CA SER A 624 16.00 -14.24 -13.92
C SER A 624 14.79 -14.00 -13.03
N ALA A 625 14.85 -13.05 -12.09
CA ALA A 625 13.72 -12.68 -11.24
C ALA A 625 12.54 -12.18 -12.09
N TRP A 626 12.81 -11.28 -13.05
CA TRP A 626 11.78 -10.78 -13.96
C TRP A 626 11.16 -11.90 -14.82
N GLN A 627 11.92 -12.90 -15.24
CA GLN A 627 11.35 -14.02 -16.00
C GLN A 627 10.41 -14.89 -15.15
N LEU A 628 10.62 -14.95 -13.83
CA LEU A 628 9.82 -15.76 -12.91
C LEU A 628 8.46 -15.12 -12.58
N ASP A 629 8.41 -13.80 -12.33
CA ASP A 629 7.20 -13.14 -11.82
C ASP A 629 6.76 -11.89 -12.61
N ARG A 630 7.53 -11.49 -13.63
CA ARG A 630 7.28 -10.34 -14.52
C ARG A 630 7.16 -8.99 -13.81
N GLN A 631 7.70 -8.85 -12.59
CA GLN A 631 7.57 -7.60 -11.84
C GLN A 631 8.40 -6.46 -12.47
N PRO A 632 7.81 -5.24 -12.65
CA PRO A 632 8.49 -4.13 -13.32
C PRO A 632 9.82 -3.72 -12.70
N TYR A 633 9.91 -3.69 -11.37
CA TYR A 633 11.11 -3.25 -10.67
C TYR A 633 12.32 -4.16 -10.94
N ALA A 634 12.11 -5.47 -11.09
CA ALA A 634 13.19 -6.41 -11.43
C ALA A 634 13.78 -6.09 -12.81
N LEU A 635 12.92 -5.75 -13.79
CA LEU A 635 13.36 -5.34 -15.12
C LEU A 635 14.06 -3.97 -15.10
N TYR A 636 13.58 -3.03 -14.29
CA TYR A 636 14.23 -1.73 -14.13
C TYR A 636 15.64 -1.90 -13.57
N LEU A 637 15.79 -2.69 -12.50
CA LEU A 637 17.08 -2.95 -11.85
C LEU A 637 18.02 -3.74 -12.77
N TYR A 638 17.50 -4.67 -13.58
CA TYR A 638 18.26 -5.28 -14.67
C TYR A 638 18.83 -4.21 -15.62
N GLY A 639 17.99 -3.28 -16.09
CA GLY A 639 18.43 -2.18 -16.95
C GLY A 639 19.45 -1.26 -16.29
N GLU A 640 19.30 -1.00 -14.98
CA GLU A 640 20.25 -0.22 -14.20
C GLU A 640 21.61 -0.90 -14.08
N MET A 641 21.63 -2.22 -13.85
CA MET A 641 22.89 -2.99 -13.84
C MET A 641 23.55 -3.04 -15.21
N LEU A 642 22.77 -3.14 -16.29
CA LEU A 642 23.29 -3.05 -17.67
C LEU A 642 23.97 -1.70 -17.95
N SER A 643 23.33 -0.60 -17.56
CA SER A 643 23.92 0.75 -17.66
C SER A 643 25.25 0.82 -16.92
N LYS A 644 25.32 0.35 -15.67
CA LYS A 644 26.56 0.31 -14.87
C LYS A 644 27.63 -0.61 -15.48
N ALA A 645 27.23 -1.69 -16.15
CA ALA A 645 28.13 -2.58 -16.89
C ALA A 645 28.60 -2.01 -18.24
N GLY A 646 28.16 -0.81 -18.64
CA GLY A 646 28.53 -0.14 -19.89
C GLY A 646 27.62 -0.42 -21.09
N ALA A 647 26.53 -1.17 -20.90
CA ALA A 647 25.53 -1.48 -21.93
C ALA A 647 24.36 -0.48 -21.91
N GLU A 648 24.68 0.81 -22.07
CA GLU A 648 23.76 1.93 -21.82
C GLU A 648 22.48 1.91 -22.66
N GLU A 649 22.55 1.49 -23.92
CA GLU A 649 21.37 1.39 -24.80
C GLU A 649 20.39 0.31 -24.31
N ALA A 650 20.90 -0.90 -24.06
CA ALA A 650 20.10 -2.00 -23.54
C ALA A 650 19.55 -1.70 -22.12
N GLY A 651 20.33 -0.98 -21.31
CA GLY A 651 19.91 -0.48 -20.01
C GLY A 651 18.73 0.49 -20.10
N ARG A 652 18.82 1.49 -20.99
CA ARG A 652 17.73 2.45 -21.25
C ARG A 652 16.47 1.77 -21.77
N GLU A 653 16.59 0.87 -22.75
CA GLU A 653 15.43 0.12 -23.27
C GLU A 653 14.71 -0.69 -22.18
N SER A 654 15.49 -1.37 -21.34
CA SER A 654 14.93 -2.20 -20.25
C SER A 654 14.24 -1.34 -19.20
N LYS A 655 14.85 -0.20 -18.82
CA LYS A 655 14.22 0.77 -17.90
C LYS A 655 12.94 1.36 -18.49
N GLN A 656 12.93 1.73 -19.78
CA GLN A 656 11.73 2.25 -20.44
C GLN A 656 10.60 1.20 -20.47
N LEU A 657 10.92 -0.05 -20.81
CA LEU A 657 9.94 -1.13 -20.77
C LEU A 657 9.40 -1.38 -19.36
N ALA A 658 10.26 -1.35 -18.33
CA ALA A 658 9.84 -1.47 -16.94
C ALA A 658 8.83 -0.39 -16.54
N ARG A 659 9.03 0.86 -16.99
CA ARG A 659 8.10 1.97 -16.70
C ARG A 659 6.76 1.85 -17.43
N LEU A 660 6.72 1.15 -18.57
CA LEU A 660 5.51 0.90 -19.36
C LEU A 660 4.63 -0.20 -18.75
N LEU A 661 5.22 -1.24 -18.17
CA LEU A 661 4.49 -2.39 -17.61
C LEU A 661 3.40 -2.05 -16.57
N PRO A 662 3.60 -1.14 -15.59
CA PRO A 662 2.56 -0.82 -14.61
C PRO A 662 1.44 0.08 -15.16
N LEU A 663 1.64 0.71 -16.33
CA LEU A 663 0.72 1.68 -16.95
C LEU A 663 0.25 2.78 -15.96
N GLY A 664 -0.89 3.42 -16.19
CA GLY A 664 -1.40 4.53 -15.36
C GLY A 664 -2.04 4.08 -14.05
N GLY A 665 -1.72 2.88 -13.54
CA GLY A 665 -2.42 2.22 -12.44
C GLY A 665 -1.60 2.01 -11.17
N ALA A 666 -2.23 1.33 -10.19
CA ALA A 666 -1.71 1.08 -8.85
C ALA A 666 -0.34 0.39 -8.79
N ALA A 667 -0.06 -0.50 -9.76
CA ALA A 667 1.20 -1.23 -9.84
C ALA A 667 2.43 -0.31 -10.01
N ARG A 668 2.25 0.95 -10.40
CA ARG A 668 3.34 1.93 -10.54
C ARG A 668 3.97 2.28 -9.18
N TYR A 669 3.17 2.46 -8.14
CA TYR A 669 3.69 2.78 -6.81
C TYR A 669 4.11 1.53 -6.04
N ASP A 670 3.16 0.61 -5.79
CA ASP A 670 3.39 -0.60 -4.99
C ASP A 670 4.47 -1.50 -5.60
N GLY A 671 4.56 -1.53 -6.94
CA GLY A 671 5.50 -2.36 -7.67
C GLY A 671 6.84 -1.67 -7.96
N LEU A 672 6.83 -0.45 -8.52
CA LEU A 672 8.04 0.17 -9.07
C LEU A 672 8.63 1.24 -8.13
N ALA A 673 7.91 2.34 -7.88
CA ALA A 673 8.45 3.50 -7.16
C ALA A 673 9.00 3.15 -5.77
N ALA A 674 8.25 2.38 -4.97
CA ALA A 674 8.68 1.98 -3.64
C ALA A 674 9.97 1.15 -3.66
N HIS A 675 10.11 0.24 -4.62
CA HIS A 675 11.29 -0.63 -4.76
C HIS A 675 12.54 0.14 -5.26
N LEU A 676 12.34 1.19 -6.04
CA LEU A 676 13.41 2.10 -6.48
C LEU A 676 13.93 2.95 -5.31
N ALA A 677 13.02 3.59 -4.56
CA ALA A 677 13.37 4.37 -3.38
C ALA A 677 14.14 3.55 -2.34
N GLN A 678 13.72 2.31 -2.06
CA GLN A 678 14.42 1.38 -1.15
C GLN A 678 15.87 1.07 -1.55
N ARG A 679 16.24 1.31 -2.81
CA ARG A 679 17.59 1.07 -3.36
C ARG A 679 18.36 2.36 -3.65
N GLY A 680 17.90 3.49 -3.12
CA GLY A 680 18.55 4.80 -3.27
C GLY A 680 18.37 5.43 -4.66
N LEU A 681 17.38 4.97 -5.45
CA LEU A 681 17.04 5.55 -6.75
C LEU A 681 15.89 6.57 -6.57
N GLU A 682 16.14 7.61 -5.78
CA GLU A 682 15.13 8.58 -5.34
C GLU A 682 14.52 9.39 -6.49
N ASP A 683 15.35 9.86 -7.43
CA ASP A 683 14.88 10.61 -8.61
C ASP A 683 13.95 9.75 -9.47
N ALA A 684 14.31 8.49 -9.69
CA ALA A 684 13.48 7.56 -10.46
C ALA A 684 12.16 7.26 -9.73
N ALA A 685 12.19 7.09 -8.40
CA ALA A 685 10.98 6.90 -7.60
C ALA A 685 10.08 8.15 -7.64
N TYR A 686 10.67 9.35 -7.62
CA TYR A 686 9.96 10.62 -7.75
C TYR A 686 9.25 10.72 -9.10
N GLU A 687 9.93 10.44 -10.21
CA GLU A 687 9.32 10.47 -11.55
C GLU A 687 8.12 9.51 -11.65
N GLU A 688 8.22 8.32 -11.07
CA GLU A 688 7.14 7.34 -11.06
C GLU A 688 5.94 7.79 -10.21
N CYS A 689 6.19 8.39 -9.05
CA CYS A 689 5.13 8.95 -8.20
C CYS A 689 4.44 10.15 -8.86
N GLU A 690 5.20 11.02 -9.53
CA GLU A 690 4.65 12.19 -10.22
C GLU A 690 3.82 11.78 -11.44
N LEU A 691 4.27 10.78 -12.22
CA LEU A 691 3.45 10.23 -13.29
C LEU A 691 2.19 9.56 -12.74
N LEU A 692 2.26 8.82 -11.64
CA LEU A 692 1.08 8.26 -10.99
C LEU A 692 0.10 9.36 -10.57
N ARG A 693 0.57 10.44 -9.93
CA ARG A 693 -0.27 11.58 -9.53
C ARG A 693 -1.03 12.15 -10.73
N ARG A 694 -0.36 12.36 -11.86
CA ARG A 694 -0.96 12.88 -13.10
C ARG A 694 -1.95 11.90 -13.74
N CYS A 695 -1.70 10.60 -13.59
CA CYS A 695 -2.59 9.52 -14.01
C CYS A 695 -3.69 9.19 -13.00
N SER A 696 -3.76 9.82 -11.82
CA SER A 696 -4.74 9.46 -10.78
C SER A 696 -5.81 10.51 -10.60
N THR A 697 -7.03 10.09 -10.30
CA THR A 697 -8.11 10.97 -9.83
C THR A 697 -8.04 11.17 -8.33
N TRP A 698 -8.70 12.22 -7.82
CA TRP A 698 -8.72 12.57 -6.40
C TRP A 698 -9.09 11.40 -5.47
N SER A 699 -9.96 10.50 -5.95
CA SER A 699 -10.46 9.32 -5.22
C SER A 699 -9.54 8.09 -5.24
N ASP A 700 -8.40 8.11 -5.94
CA ASP A 700 -7.57 6.93 -6.10
C ASP A 700 -6.68 6.71 -4.86
N LEU A 701 -6.83 5.57 -4.17
CA LEU A 701 -6.06 5.26 -2.94
C LEU A 701 -4.55 5.41 -3.12
N GLN A 702 -4.01 5.01 -4.27
CA GLN A 702 -2.57 5.02 -4.53
C GLN A 702 -2.00 6.42 -4.71
N MET A 703 -2.86 7.38 -5.07
CA MET A 703 -2.49 8.79 -5.09
C MET A 703 -2.10 9.28 -3.69
N PHE A 704 -2.77 8.80 -2.64
CA PHE A 704 -2.45 9.14 -1.25
C PHE A 704 -1.00 8.76 -0.87
N HIS A 705 -0.56 7.56 -1.25
CA HIS A 705 0.81 7.10 -0.96
C HIS A 705 1.86 7.81 -1.81
N ALA A 706 1.59 8.01 -3.11
CA ALA A 706 2.48 8.74 -4.00
C ALA A 706 2.70 10.19 -3.53
N ILE A 707 1.63 10.89 -3.15
CA ILE A 707 1.69 12.27 -2.65
C ILE A 707 2.52 12.37 -1.35
N ALA A 708 2.42 11.39 -0.46
CA ALA A 708 3.26 11.36 0.75
C ALA A 708 4.75 11.29 0.40
N THR A 709 5.12 10.46 -0.58
CA THR A 709 6.50 10.36 -1.07
C THR A 709 6.94 11.65 -1.75
N LEU A 710 6.12 12.20 -2.65
CA LEU A 710 6.40 13.46 -3.35
C LEU A 710 6.60 14.63 -2.37
N SER A 711 5.75 14.72 -1.34
CA SER A 711 5.85 15.73 -0.27
C SER A 711 7.23 15.67 0.41
N GLN A 712 7.70 14.47 0.76
CA GLN A 712 9.01 14.29 1.39
C GLN A 712 10.16 14.62 0.45
N SER A 713 10.10 14.18 -0.81
CA SER A 713 11.17 14.39 -1.80
C SER A 713 11.43 15.88 -2.09
N VAL A 714 10.41 16.73 -2.03
CA VAL A 714 10.55 18.16 -2.35
C VAL A 714 10.60 19.06 -1.11
N ALA A 715 10.46 18.52 0.11
CA ALA A 715 10.35 19.31 1.35
C ALA A 715 11.55 20.24 1.59
N THR A 716 12.74 19.84 1.16
CA THR A 716 13.96 20.65 1.30
C THR A 716 14.03 21.74 0.23
N ASP A 717 13.79 21.38 -1.03
CA ASP A 717 14.01 22.26 -2.19
C ASP A 717 12.84 23.21 -2.45
N ASP A 718 11.61 22.71 -2.31
CA ASP A 718 10.35 23.45 -2.51
C ASP A 718 9.34 23.15 -1.37
N PRO A 719 9.51 23.80 -0.20
CA PRO A 719 8.63 23.57 0.95
C PRO A 719 7.16 23.92 0.69
N LEU A 720 6.87 24.92 -0.17
CA LEU A 720 5.50 25.29 -0.50
C LEU A 720 4.81 24.19 -1.31
N ARG A 721 5.52 23.55 -2.24
CA ARG A 721 5.00 22.40 -2.97
C ARG A 721 4.85 21.18 -2.06
N ALA A 722 5.80 20.94 -1.15
CA ALA A 722 5.66 19.88 -0.15
C ALA A 722 4.41 20.08 0.72
N ALA A 723 4.14 21.32 1.15
CA ALA A 723 2.94 21.66 1.90
C ALA A 723 1.66 21.50 1.07
N ALA A 724 1.68 21.82 -0.23
CA ALA A 724 0.53 21.58 -1.12
C ALA A 724 0.20 20.09 -1.24
N TYR A 725 1.23 19.24 -1.38
CA TYR A 725 1.06 17.78 -1.36
C TYR A 725 0.52 17.28 0.00
N ALA A 726 1.09 17.77 1.11
CA ALA A 726 0.61 17.40 2.44
C ALA A 726 -0.85 17.84 2.68
N GLU A 727 -1.25 19.03 2.21
CA GLU A 727 -2.63 19.54 2.27
C GLU A 727 -3.55 18.66 1.43
N GLN A 728 -3.15 18.27 0.21
CA GLN A 728 -3.93 17.35 -0.62
C GLN A 728 -4.20 16.02 0.11
N ARG A 729 -3.14 15.45 0.70
CA ARG A 729 -3.24 14.21 1.48
C ARG A 729 -4.17 14.38 2.69
N MET A 730 -4.09 15.53 3.36
CA MET A 730 -4.94 15.88 4.49
C MET A 730 -6.41 15.96 4.10
N LEU A 731 -6.73 16.65 3.00
CA LEU A 731 -8.11 16.84 2.54
C LEU A 731 -8.74 15.55 1.97
N ASN A 732 -7.94 14.60 1.48
CA ASN A 732 -8.47 13.28 1.09
C ASN A 732 -9.12 12.55 2.27
N CYS A 733 -8.72 12.84 3.50
CA CYS A 733 -9.33 12.28 4.72
C CYS A 733 -10.65 12.95 5.13
N LEU A 734 -11.16 13.91 4.36
CA LEU A 734 -12.53 14.43 4.55
C LEU A 734 -13.59 13.59 3.82
N GLN A 735 -13.18 12.68 2.93
CA GLN A 735 -14.10 11.82 2.20
C GLN A 735 -14.74 10.79 3.13
N GLU A 736 -16.03 10.50 2.93
CA GLU A 736 -16.69 9.44 3.69
C GLU A 736 -15.93 8.10 3.52
N LEU A 737 -15.73 7.37 4.64
CA LEU A 737 -14.95 6.12 4.76
C LEU A 737 -13.42 6.26 4.78
N TRP A 738 -12.86 7.45 4.64
CA TRP A 738 -11.42 7.68 4.73
C TRP A 738 -11.05 8.28 6.08
N HIS A 739 -10.35 7.51 6.91
CA HIS A 739 -9.88 7.95 8.22
C HIS A 739 -8.43 7.52 8.45
N PHE A 740 -7.69 8.26 9.27
CA PHE A 740 -6.40 7.77 9.73
C PHE A 740 -6.62 6.63 10.72
N THR A 741 -5.84 5.56 10.55
CA THR A 741 -5.83 4.43 11.50
C THR A 741 -5.21 4.80 12.85
N ASP A 742 -4.40 5.87 12.87
CA ASP A 742 -3.76 6.44 14.06
C ASP A 742 -4.28 7.86 14.28
N ALA A 743 -4.89 8.10 15.44
CA ALA A 743 -5.43 9.41 15.81
C ALA A 743 -4.33 10.51 15.83
N GLY A 744 -3.08 10.14 16.09
CA GLY A 744 -1.94 11.05 16.04
C GLY A 744 -1.67 11.65 14.66
N SER A 745 -2.12 11.00 13.59
CA SER A 745 -1.98 11.52 12.22
C SER A 745 -2.85 12.75 11.97
N TYR A 746 -3.95 12.95 12.71
CA TYR A 746 -4.74 14.19 12.70
C TYR A 746 -4.01 15.37 13.36
N VAL A 747 -2.90 15.14 14.06
CA VAL A 747 -2.02 16.19 14.58
C VAL A 747 -0.82 16.35 13.63
N ARG A 748 -0.11 15.25 13.34
CA ARG A 748 1.15 15.27 12.59
C ARG A 748 1.01 15.79 11.16
N ILE A 749 -0.05 15.41 10.44
CA ILE A 749 -0.19 15.79 9.03
C ILE A 749 -0.52 17.29 8.86
N PRO A 750 -1.51 17.86 9.59
CA PRO A 750 -1.70 19.31 9.60
C PRO A 750 -0.44 20.07 10.05
N MET A 751 0.28 19.53 11.04
CA MET A 751 1.54 20.08 11.52
C MET A 751 2.60 20.12 10.40
N GLU A 752 2.74 19.06 9.59
CA GLU A 752 3.62 19.04 8.42
C GLU A 752 3.25 20.14 7.39
N VAL A 753 1.95 20.33 7.11
CA VAL A 753 1.46 21.38 6.19
C VAL A 753 1.89 22.77 6.64
N HIS A 754 1.54 23.15 7.87
CA HIS A 754 1.80 24.49 8.39
C HIS A 754 3.31 24.75 8.56
N ARG A 755 4.07 23.74 9.00
CA ARG A 755 5.53 23.82 9.10
C ARG A 755 6.17 24.10 7.74
N ASP A 756 5.81 23.35 6.70
CA ASP A 756 6.46 23.47 5.41
C ASP A 756 6.00 24.74 4.66
N ARG A 757 4.78 25.23 4.91
CA ARG A 757 4.38 26.60 4.51
C ARG A 757 5.21 27.66 5.19
N ALA A 758 5.37 27.61 6.52
CA ALA A 758 6.19 28.57 7.25
C ALA A 758 7.63 28.62 6.70
N LYS A 759 8.24 27.46 6.43
CA LYS A 759 9.56 27.38 5.77
C LYS A 759 9.56 28.07 4.40
N GLY A 760 8.57 27.77 3.57
CA GLY A 760 8.46 28.32 2.22
C GLY A 760 8.25 29.83 2.21
N LEU A 761 7.37 30.33 3.07
CA LEU A 761 7.06 31.75 3.23
C LEU A 761 8.27 32.53 3.78
N LEU A 762 9.01 31.98 4.75
CA LEU A 762 10.26 32.61 5.21
C LEU A 762 11.31 32.67 4.10
N LYS A 763 11.48 31.59 3.31
CA LYS A 763 12.36 31.62 2.12
C LYS A 763 11.91 32.67 1.08
N GLY A 764 10.60 32.94 1.00
CA GLY A 764 9.98 33.93 0.13
C GLY A 764 9.91 35.36 0.69
N ASP A 765 10.44 35.62 1.89
CA ASP A 765 10.36 36.91 2.62
C ASP A 765 8.92 37.33 3.01
N GLU A 766 7.97 36.38 3.04
CA GLU A 766 6.58 36.55 3.48
C GLU A 766 6.44 36.29 5.00
N VAL A 767 7.23 37.03 5.78
CA VAL A 767 7.46 36.75 7.22
C VAL A 767 6.17 36.81 8.06
N SER A 768 5.26 37.74 7.77
CA SER A 768 4.00 37.87 8.52
C SER A 768 3.11 36.63 8.37
N ASP A 769 2.99 36.09 7.16
CA ASP A 769 2.19 34.90 6.88
C ASP A 769 2.87 33.66 7.46
N ALA A 770 4.21 33.59 7.43
CA ALA A 770 4.95 32.54 8.11
C ALA A 770 4.65 32.51 9.62
N ILE A 771 4.58 33.66 10.29
CA ILE A 771 4.23 33.73 11.72
C ILE A 771 2.82 33.19 11.97
N VAL A 772 1.85 33.48 11.08
CA VAL A 772 0.48 32.93 11.19
C VAL A 772 0.50 31.41 11.08
N GLU A 773 1.28 30.85 10.15
CA GLU A 773 1.46 29.40 9.99
C GLU A 773 2.12 28.78 11.24
N LEU A 774 3.10 29.45 11.86
CA LEU A 774 3.71 29.01 13.13
C LEU A 774 2.75 29.08 14.33
N GLN A 775 1.84 30.05 14.35
CA GLN A 775 0.79 30.09 15.36
C GLN A 775 -0.20 28.92 15.20
N MET A 776 -0.49 28.49 13.96
CA MET A 776 -1.29 27.28 13.74
C MET A 776 -0.56 26.03 14.25
N CYS A 777 0.75 25.94 13.97
CA CYS A 777 1.60 24.88 14.51
C CYS A 777 1.48 24.76 16.04
N GLN A 778 1.60 25.87 16.77
CA GLN A 778 1.47 25.88 18.24
C GLN A 778 0.04 25.62 18.75
N ARG A 779 -1.01 25.84 17.94
CA ARG A 779 -2.36 25.42 18.30
C ARG A 779 -2.52 23.91 18.17
N ILE A 780 -1.99 23.34 17.09
CA ILE A 780 -2.06 21.91 16.81
C ILE A 780 -1.21 21.12 17.80
N TRP A 781 0.04 21.53 18.02
CA TRP A 781 0.98 20.87 18.92
C TRP A 781 1.80 21.91 19.71
N PRO A 782 1.28 22.36 20.87
CA PRO A 782 1.86 23.50 21.59
C PRO A 782 3.22 23.21 22.23
N ALA A 783 3.44 21.99 22.72
CA ALA A 783 4.68 21.53 23.34
C ALA A 783 5.57 20.70 22.37
N ASP A 784 5.52 21.01 21.07
CA ASP A 784 6.48 20.48 20.11
C ASP A 784 7.85 21.17 20.28
N LEU A 785 8.92 20.38 20.22
CA LEU A 785 10.30 20.88 20.36
C LEU A 785 10.88 21.38 19.04
N ASN A 786 10.48 20.76 17.93
CA ASN A 786 11.12 20.93 16.63
C ASN A 786 10.80 22.29 16.00
N ILE A 787 9.57 22.78 16.19
CA ILE A 787 9.11 24.06 15.65
C ILE A 787 9.87 25.22 16.27
N PRO A 788 9.87 25.42 17.58
CA PRO A 788 10.66 26.50 18.16
C PRO A 788 12.16 26.30 17.87
N GLU A 789 12.71 25.09 17.99
CA GLU A 789 14.13 24.82 17.63
C GLU A 789 14.48 25.28 16.21
N THR A 790 13.60 25.03 15.24
CA THR A 790 13.86 25.34 13.82
C THR A 790 13.66 26.82 13.51
N PHE A 791 12.58 27.43 14.03
CA PHE A 791 12.11 28.72 13.54
C PHE A 791 12.48 29.90 14.44
N VAL A 792 12.75 29.68 15.73
CA VAL A 792 13.17 30.77 16.62
C VAL A 792 14.48 31.43 16.11
N PRO A 793 15.53 30.67 15.74
CA PRO A 793 16.73 31.27 15.14
C PRO A 793 16.44 32.00 13.82
N GLN A 794 15.60 31.42 12.95
CA GLN A 794 15.25 32.03 11.65
C GLN A 794 14.48 33.35 11.83
N LEU A 795 13.57 33.41 12.81
CA LEU A 795 12.83 34.63 13.14
C LEU A 795 13.75 35.73 13.68
N ASP A 796 14.77 35.38 14.46
CA ASP A 796 15.79 36.35 14.89
C ASP A 796 16.61 36.89 13.72
N GLU A 797 17.01 36.02 12.79
CA GLU A 797 17.76 36.43 11.59
C GLU A 797 17.00 37.48 10.77
N VAL A 798 15.66 37.37 10.70
CA VAL A 798 14.79 38.36 10.04
C VAL A 798 14.27 39.46 10.99
N LEU A 799 14.91 39.60 12.16
CA LEU A 799 14.64 40.65 13.15
C LEU A 799 13.18 40.66 13.65
N ARG A 800 12.61 39.47 13.87
CA ARG A 800 11.28 39.25 14.49
C ARG A 800 11.41 38.61 15.88
N THR A 801 12.27 39.19 16.70
CA THR A 801 12.57 38.68 18.05
C THR A 801 11.35 38.55 18.96
N GLU A 802 10.37 39.46 18.87
CA GLU A 802 9.13 39.36 19.68
C GLU A 802 8.34 38.09 19.33
N ALA A 803 8.15 37.80 18.04
CA ALA A 803 7.49 36.57 17.59
C ALA A 803 8.33 35.32 17.92
N ALA A 804 9.65 35.42 17.84
CA ALA A 804 10.56 34.34 18.22
C ALA A 804 10.46 34.02 19.73
N ASP A 805 10.40 35.04 20.57
CA ASP A 805 10.26 34.88 22.02
C ASP A 805 8.87 34.36 22.41
N GLU A 806 7.80 34.81 21.74
CA GLU A 806 6.46 34.24 21.93
C GLU A 806 6.42 32.75 21.55
N LEU A 807 7.01 32.39 20.39
CA LEU A 807 7.10 31.01 19.91
C LEU A 807 7.85 30.12 20.91
N PHE A 808 8.99 30.60 21.41
CA PHE A 808 9.79 29.91 22.41
C PHE A 808 9.07 29.75 23.76
N ASN A 809 8.58 30.85 24.33
CA ASN A 809 8.06 30.87 25.71
C ASN A 809 6.86 29.93 25.86
N ARG A 810 5.94 29.92 24.89
CA ARG A 810 4.75 29.07 24.95
C ARG A 810 5.10 27.57 24.99
N SER A 811 6.05 27.13 24.17
CA SER A 811 6.48 25.72 24.18
C SER A 811 7.30 25.39 25.42
N TYR A 812 8.19 26.29 25.85
CA TYR A 812 9.03 26.10 27.02
C TYR A 812 8.22 25.99 28.31
N GLU A 813 7.22 26.84 28.53
CA GLU A 813 6.37 26.82 29.74
C GLU A 813 5.65 25.48 29.92
N LEU A 814 5.15 24.87 28.84
CA LEU A 814 4.49 23.55 28.90
C LEU A 814 5.47 22.41 29.17
N ILE A 815 6.69 22.51 28.66
CA ILE A 815 7.75 21.52 28.94
C ILE A 815 8.20 21.64 30.40
N ASP A 816 8.31 22.86 30.94
CA ASP A 816 8.65 23.10 32.34
C ASP A 816 7.54 22.63 33.30
N GLU A 817 6.27 22.85 32.94
CA GLU A 817 5.13 22.24 33.65
C GLU A 817 5.24 20.71 33.66
N THR A 818 5.58 20.11 32.52
CA THR A 818 5.79 18.65 32.43
C THR A 818 6.92 18.18 33.35
N CYS A 819 8.00 18.95 33.48
CA CYS A 819 9.07 18.67 34.45
C CYS A 819 8.56 18.72 35.90
N SER A 820 7.57 19.56 36.19
CA SER A 820 6.93 19.62 37.51
C SER A 820 6.02 18.42 37.79
N ILE A 821 5.33 17.89 36.76
CA ILE A 821 4.51 16.67 36.85
C ILE A 821 5.41 15.43 37.02
N PHE A 822 6.55 15.39 36.32
CA PHE A 822 7.50 14.28 36.34
C PHE A 822 8.91 14.75 36.74
N PRO A 823 9.16 15.04 38.03
CA PRO A 823 10.42 15.62 38.52
C PRO A 823 11.64 14.68 38.44
N ASN A 824 11.41 13.41 38.13
CA ASN A 824 12.47 12.42 37.87
C ASN A 824 12.64 12.11 36.39
N SER A 825 12.03 12.91 35.51
CA SER A 825 12.16 12.74 34.07
C SER A 825 13.40 13.43 33.52
N ALA A 826 14.50 12.67 33.44
CA ALA A 826 15.72 13.14 32.81
C ALA A 826 15.49 13.59 31.35
N LEU A 827 14.61 12.88 30.63
CA LEU A 827 14.22 13.24 29.26
C LEU A 827 13.59 14.63 29.18
N HIS A 828 12.56 14.93 29.99
CA HIS A 828 11.88 16.22 29.93
C HIS A 828 12.76 17.37 30.40
N HIS A 829 13.57 17.15 31.44
CA HIS A 829 14.58 18.11 31.85
C HIS A 829 15.61 18.38 30.73
N ASN A 830 16.10 17.34 30.07
CA ASN A 830 16.98 17.53 28.92
C ASN A 830 16.29 18.27 27.78
N ASN A 831 15.01 17.97 27.49
CA ASN A 831 14.25 18.64 26.45
C ASN A 831 14.06 20.15 26.73
N ALA A 832 13.77 20.53 27.99
CA ALA A 832 13.70 21.92 28.41
C ALA A 832 15.04 22.64 28.17
N ALA A 833 16.14 22.02 28.63
CA ALA A 833 17.48 22.58 28.48
C ALA A 833 17.91 22.70 27.02
N TRP A 834 17.66 21.66 26.22
CA TRP A 834 17.96 21.63 24.79
C TRP A 834 17.22 22.74 24.07
N LEU A 835 15.90 22.85 24.28
CA LEU A 835 15.10 23.88 23.63
C LEU A 835 15.61 25.29 23.95
N ALA A 836 15.86 25.56 25.24
CA ALA A 836 16.43 26.82 25.71
C ALA A 836 17.80 27.12 25.08
N ALA A 837 18.69 26.12 25.01
CA ALA A 837 20.00 26.25 24.40
C ALA A 837 19.89 26.54 22.89
N LYS A 838 19.14 25.73 22.14
CA LYS A 838 18.96 25.89 20.69
C LYS A 838 18.32 27.21 20.32
N CYS A 839 17.39 27.66 21.15
CA CYS A 839 16.78 28.96 20.98
C CYS A 839 17.65 30.08 21.56
N LYS A 840 18.74 29.86 22.29
CA LYS A 840 19.50 30.93 22.98
C LYS A 840 18.66 31.77 23.96
N ARG A 841 17.64 31.16 24.57
CA ARG A 841 16.77 31.78 25.60
C ARG A 841 16.95 31.06 26.92
N ARG A 842 16.68 31.73 28.04
CA ARG A 842 16.61 31.13 29.41
C ARG A 842 17.79 30.18 29.75
N LEU A 843 19.00 30.53 29.31
CA LEU A 843 20.18 29.65 29.42
C LEU A 843 20.56 29.28 30.87
N ASP A 844 20.25 30.15 31.84
CA ASP A 844 20.46 29.85 33.25
C ASP A 844 19.52 28.76 33.77
N GLU A 845 18.25 28.78 33.34
CA GLU A 845 17.28 27.73 33.64
C GLU A 845 17.63 26.43 32.90
N ALA A 846 18.11 26.54 31.65
CA ALA A 846 18.61 25.41 30.88
C ALA A 846 19.72 24.66 31.63
N LEU A 847 20.64 25.39 32.26
CA LEU A 847 21.71 24.82 33.07
C LEU A 847 21.17 24.06 34.29
N VAL A 848 20.10 24.56 34.93
CA VAL A 848 19.44 23.85 36.05
C VAL A 848 18.85 22.53 35.56
N HIS A 849 18.10 22.56 34.46
CA HIS A 849 17.44 21.37 33.94
C HIS A 849 18.43 20.31 33.43
N VAL A 850 19.46 20.70 32.66
CA VAL A 850 20.42 19.70 32.14
C VAL A 850 21.24 19.06 33.25
N ASN A 851 21.60 19.82 34.30
CA ASN A 851 22.28 19.23 35.47
C ASN A 851 21.35 18.24 36.18
N ARG A 852 20.06 18.56 36.30
CA ARG A 852 19.07 17.62 36.86
C ARG A 852 18.94 16.35 36.01
N ALA A 853 18.95 16.46 34.68
CA ALA A 853 18.94 15.30 33.79
C ALA A 853 20.18 14.40 33.98
N ILE A 854 21.37 15.01 34.09
CA ILE A 854 22.64 14.30 34.35
C ILE A 854 22.67 13.66 35.74
N GLU A 855 22.10 14.31 36.77
CA GLU A 855 21.96 13.72 38.10
C GLU A 855 21.09 12.46 38.09
N LEU A 856 19.98 12.49 37.33
CA LEU A 856 19.04 11.38 37.21
C LEU A 856 19.60 10.22 36.39
N VAL A 857 20.34 10.53 35.32
CA VAL A 857 20.99 9.55 34.45
C VAL A 857 22.44 10.00 34.17
N PRO A 858 23.40 9.59 35.02
CA PRO A 858 24.80 9.98 34.84
C PRO A 858 25.43 9.27 33.65
N ASN A 859 26.41 9.93 33.01
CA ASN A 859 27.17 9.43 31.87
C ASN A 859 26.34 9.15 30.61
N GLU A 860 25.17 9.79 30.47
CA GLU A 860 24.42 9.80 29.22
C GLU A 860 25.02 10.85 28.27
N ALA A 861 25.63 10.39 27.16
CA ALA A 861 26.36 11.27 26.24
C ALA A 861 25.46 12.38 25.66
N GLN A 862 24.19 12.06 25.39
CA GLN A 862 23.21 13.04 24.90
C GLN A 862 22.99 14.20 25.88
N TYR A 863 22.94 13.94 27.19
CA TYR A 863 22.69 14.98 28.20
C TYR A 863 23.95 15.81 28.45
N ILE A 864 25.13 15.20 28.35
CA ILE A 864 26.42 15.90 28.40
C ILE A 864 26.58 16.80 27.16
N ASP A 865 26.14 16.36 25.98
CA ASP A 865 26.12 17.20 24.77
C ASP A 865 25.21 18.42 24.94
N THR A 866 24.00 18.25 25.48
CA THR A 866 23.12 19.37 25.82
C THR A 866 23.78 20.34 26.79
N LEU A 867 24.50 19.85 27.81
CA LEU A 867 25.23 20.71 28.74
C LEU A 867 26.34 21.48 28.01
N GLY A 868 27.04 20.82 27.10
CA GLY A 868 28.02 21.44 26.22
C GLY A 868 27.41 22.55 25.36
N GLU A 869 26.26 22.30 24.75
CA GLU A 869 25.49 23.29 23.98
C GLU A 869 25.09 24.49 24.87
N VAL A 870 24.55 24.26 26.07
CA VAL A 870 24.20 25.32 27.03
C VAL A 870 25.43 26.18 27.35
N TYR A 871 26.58 25.55 27.66
CA TYR A 871 27.82 26.29 27.93
C TYR A 871 28.30 27.08 26.72
N PHE A 872 28.21 26.50 25.53
CA PHE A 872 28.58 27.17 24.29
C PHE A 872 27.74 28.43 24.07
N GLN A 873 26.42 28.34 24.23
CA GLN A 873 25.51 29.48 24.08
C GLN A 873 25.68 30.53 25.19
N GLN A 874 26.18 30.14 26.38
CA GLN A 874 26.60 31.07 27.43
C GLN A 874 27.98 31.72 27.17
N GLY A 875 28.65 31.40 26.07
CA GLY A 875 30.01 31.87 25.75
C GLY A 875 31.12 31.18 26.54
N LYS A 876 30.83 30.07 27.23
CA LYS A 876 31.78 29.27 28.03
C LYS A 876 32.38 28.14 27.18
N THR A 877 32.99 28.49 26.06
CA THR A 877 33.43 27.53 25.01
C THR A 877 34.40 26.46 25.52
N ASP A 878 35.30 26.77 26.45
CA ASP A 878 36.22 25.75 26.98
C ASP A 878 35.48 24.63 27.75
N LEU A 879 34.43 24.98 28.51
CA LEU A 879 33.59 23.98 29.18
C LEU A 879 32.78 23.15 28.16
N ALA A 880 32.32 23.78 27.08
CA ALA A 880 31.63 23.07 26.00
C ALA A 880 32.56 22.06 25.30
N ILE A 881 33.81 22.43 25.06
CA ILE A 881 34.84 21.53 24.51
C ILE A 881 35.08 20.35 25.44
N ASP A 882 35.15 20.57 26.75
CA ASP A 882 35.35 19.48 27.72
C ASP A 882 34.16 18.52 27.76
N CYS A 883 32.93 19.03 27.68
CA CYS A 883 31.73 18.19 27.54
C CYS A 883 31.79 17.35 26.25
N ALA A 884 32.12 17.97 25.11
CA ALA A 884 32.21 17.26 23.83
C ALA A 884 33.31 16.18 23.81
N LYS A 885 34.46 16.41 24.47
CA LYS A 885 35.48 15.36 24.67
C LYS A 885 34.91 14.18 25.45
N GLN A 886 34.18 14.46 26.54
CA GLN A 886 33.55 13.41 27.34
C GLN A 886 32.53 12.61 26.51
N CYS A 887 31.74 13.24 25.66
CA CYS A 887 30.83 12.54 24.75
C CYS A 887 31.59 11.62 23.77
N VAL A 888 32.70 12.08 23.20
CA VAL A 888 33.57 11.26 22.33
C VAL A 888 34.21 10.10 23.10
N GLU A 889 34.54 10.28 24.38
CA GLU A 889 35.05 9.19 25.22
C GLU A 889 33.99 8.14 25.55
N LEU A 890 32.75 8.57 25.82
CA LEU A 890 31.61 7.68 26.09
C LEU A 890 31.17 6.93 24.83
N GLU A 891 31.16 7.61 23.68
CA GLU A 891 30.72 7.07 22.40
C GLU A 891 31.73 7.37 21.27
N PRO A 892 32.87 6.65 21.21
CA PRO A 892 33.97 6.97 20.29
C PRO A 892 33.62 6.76 18.82
N ASN A 893 32.59 5.98 18.52
CA ASN A 893 32.16 5.66 17.16
C ASN A 893 31.03 6.58 16.64
N THR A 894 30.58 7.54 17.45
CA THR A 894 29.50 8.47 17.07
C THR A 894 30.09 9.71 16.39
N SER A 895 30.00 9.81 15.05
CA SER A 895 30.55 10.93 14.24
C SER A 895 30.04 12.29 14.72
N PHE A 896 28.77 12.36 15.13
CA PHE A 896 28.13 13.59 15.61
C PHE A 896 28.91 14.26 16.75
N TYR A 897 29.38 13.51 17.76
CA TYR A 897 30.14 14.09 18.87
C TYR A 897 31.53 14.56 18.44
N GLN A 898 32.14 13.90 17.46
CA GLN A 898 33.41 14.35 16.88
C GLN A 898 33.24 15.66 16.11
N GLU A 899 32.14 15.81 15.37
CA GLU A 899 31.75 17.04 14.69
C GLU A 899 31.44 18.17 15.67
N GLN A 900 30.72 17.88 16.76
CA GLN A 900 30.45 18.84 17.83
C GLN A 900 31.72 19.36 18.49
N LEU A 901 32.65 18.46 18.84
CA LEU A 901 33.95 18.83 19.38
C LEU A 901 34.72 19.75 18.43
N LYS A 902 34.74 19.41 17.14
CA LYS A 902 35.39 20.23 16.11
C LYS A 902 34.72 21.60 15.97
N ARG A 903 33.39 21.67 16.03
CA ARG A 903 32.62 22.93 15.97
C ARG A 903 33.01 23.86 17.11
N PHE A 904 33.02 23.37 18.36
CA PHE A 904 33.40 24.16 19.52
C PHE A 904 34.88 24.60 19.50
N GLN A 905 35.79 23.73 19.07
CA GLN A 905 37.21 24.08 18.90
C GLN A 905 37.42 25.18 17.86
N THR A 906 36.75 25.07 16.70
CA THR A 906 36.84 26.06 15.62
C THR A 906 36.33 27.42 16.08
N SER A 907 35.20 27.48 16.78
CA SER A 907 34.65 28.72 17.34
C SER A 907 35.58 29.36 18.38
N ARG A 908 36.31 28.56 19.17
CA ARG A 908 37.33 29.10 20.08
C ARG A 908 38.50 29.76 19.34
N GLU A 909 38.87 29.23 18.18
CA GLU A 909 39.95 29.77 17.33
C GLU A 909 39.50 31.00 16.51
N GLN A 910 38.21 31.13 16.26
CA GLN A 910 37.57 32.23 15.52
C GLN A 910 36.37 32.77 16.30
N PRO A 911 36.58 33.56 17.37
CA PRO A 911 35.48 34.17 18.11
C PRO A 911 34.71 35.15 17.21
N GLU A 912 33.39 34.93 17.08
CA GLU A 912 32.45 35.79 16.33
C GLU A 912 32.32 37.21 16.90
#